data_AF-A0A951K986-F1
#
_entry.id   AF-A0A951K986-F1
#
_cell.length_a   1.000
_cell.length_b   1.000
_cell.length_c   1.000
_cell.angle_alpha   90.00
_cell.angle_beta   90.00
_cell.angle_gamma   90.00
#
_symmetry.space_group_name_H-M   'P 1'
#
loop_
_entity.id
_entity.type
_entity.pdbx_description
1 polymer ?
#
loop_
_entity_poly.entity_id
_entity_poly.type
_entity_poly.pdbx_seq_one_letter_code
_entity_poly.pdbx_strand_id
1 'polypeptide(L)'
;MGGPMGTPDAYCELHAHSNFSFLDGASHPEELIARAAQLGLPVLALTDHAGLYAAVRAWKAGQETETDAARDAGLRPVRPIIGLELAIPRTDQEVRLARRGRKLGHPLRGTRASRGWPGEFHAGPTPGDHLVLLARDVDGYTALSRLASRGHLAGEKQYPVFERALVAEALDEARGHLVGLSGCRNGLVPRLLLTGERAAALHAARTWARHFADGDFAVELSHHLGPDDDWLVAELASLADDAGLPTAVTNEVHYADPDGHRLQDVLVCIRHGATLEEARELLLPNAEYRLKSGAELAAIGADLPDERSRRAWQAGMAHSAAIGEACRLELGFERYRFPGFTVPKGETAFSYLYQLAHDGLLVRYRPVTRRALQQLTHELDIIERTNLAEFFLIVWDLMEFARKAGIIGQGRGSAGDSIVAYCLGITKVDPIEHKLLFERFINEARALPDIDIDFDVNRREEVIQYLYQRYGADHAAMVCTVVTYRARSAVREVAKALGFPPDGIDALAKALDTRDAADVARDLALDGSFAWLFDELGVDMADVAVPPGRDGRGSGLVRPTSDSSWNSRPRPTLDPSPRPISESGWTPPKRARVLDASVTSVRHESEMTKRYARSGELAGEDLGLPTPRDNGSPGPSSGRPAVVHLDAESGIPVEERRRIRVVADVGDPDAQARQGSPGDVRNDHAPRNRWQWLLALCAEIDGFPRHLGIHVGGMLVTRTPLIDLVPIERASMPNRVVTQYDKEDVEQLGLVKIDLLSLRTLGVVSDALQRIERDTGQRPDLDT
;
A
#
# COMPACT_ATOMS: atom_id res chain seq x y z
N MET A 1 -29.72 -14.57 32.48
CA MET A 1 -30.13 -13.16 32.49
C MET A 1 -29.89 -12.63 31.10
N GLY A 2 -30.94 -12.26 30.36
CA GLY A 2 -30.81 -11.78 28.99
C GLY A 2 -30.40 -10.32 28.97
N GLY A 3 -29.20 -10.03 28.46
CA GLY A 3 -28.84 -8.68 28.02
C GLY A 3 -29.70 -8.26 26.83
N PRO A 4 -29.78 -6.96 26.51
CA PRO A 4 -30.57 -6.47 25.38
C PRO A 4 -30.09 -7.18 24.11
N MET A 5 -30.99 -7.86 23.41
CA MET A 5 -30.70 -8.44 22.11
C MET A 5 -30.25 -7.32 21.18
N GLY A 6 -29.05 -7.44 20.60
CA GLY A 6 -28.55 -6.47 19.62
C GLY A 6 -29.51 -6.39 18.44
N THR A 7 -29.88 -5.17 18.06
CA THR A 7 -30.67 -4.94 16.84
C THR A 7 -29.79 -5.24 15.61
N PRO A 8 -30.36 -5.67 14.46
CA PRO A 8 -29.60 -5.83 13.21
C PRO A 8 -28.77 -4.58 12.86
N ASP A 9 -29.27 -3.39 13.19
CA ASP A 9 -28.60 -2.09 12.99
C ASP A 9 -27.31 -1.91 13.81
N ALA A 10 -27.01 -2.81 14.75
CA ALA A 10 -25.80 -2.77 15.58
C ALA A 10 -24.68 -3.70 15.08
N TYR A 11 -24.88 -4.42 13.97
CA TYR A 11 -23.87 -5.34 13.42
C TYR A 11 -22.58 -4.60 13.04
N CYS A 12 -21.43 -5.22 13.36
CA CYS A 12 -20.10 -4.75 13.02
C CYS A 12 -19.41 -5.79 12.14
N GLU A 13 -18.86 -5.38 10.99
CA GLU A 13 -18.08 -6.29 10.16
C GLU A 13 -16.66 -6.42 10.73
N LEU A 14 -16.22 -7.66 10.96
CA LEU A 14 -14.95 -7.96 11.64
C LEU A 14 -13.90 -8.61 10.74
N HIS A 15 -14.21 -8.87 9.47
CA HIS A 15 -13.28 -9.48 8.53
C HIS A 15 -13.44 -8.85 7.14
N ALA A 16 -12.53 -7.93 6.81
CA ALA A 16 -12.50 -7.27 5.51
C ALA A 16 -11.08 -7.03 5.00
N HIS A 17 -10.90 -7.25 3.70
CA HIS A 17 -9.66 -7.04 2.98
C HIS A 17 -9.80 -5.81 2.08
N SER A 18 -8.86 -4.88 2.25
CA SER A 18 -8.66 -3.79 1.31
C SER A 18 -7.73 -4.22 0.18
N ASN A 19 -7.49 -3.34 -0.77
CA ASN A 19 -6.51 -3.57 -1.83
C ASN A 19 -5.06 -3.69 -1.34
N PHE A 20 -4.79 -3.46 -0.06
CA PHE A 20 -3.53 -3.80 0.58
C PHE A 20 -3.38 -5.28 0.95
N SER A 21 -4.45 -6.08 0.93
CA SER A 21 -4.35 -7.49 0.57
C SER A 21 -3.97 -7.59 -0.91
N PHE A 22 -2.68 -7.39 -1.21
CA PHE A 22 -2.18 -7.19 -2.57
C PHE A 22 -2.67 -8.26 -3.55
N LEU A 23 -3.30 -7.82 -4.65
CA LEU A 23 -3.88 -8.68 -5.68
C LEU A 23 -5.03 -9.58 -5.18
N ASP A 24 -5.70 -9.18 -4.10
CA ASP A 24 -6.88 -9.85 -3.55
C ASP A 24 -8.05 -8.89 -3.36
N GLY A 25 -7.90 -7.93 -2.44
CA GLY A 25 -8.95 -6.96 -2.17
C GLY A 25 -9.10 -5.99 -3.33
N ALA A 26 -10.34 -5.72 -3.71
CA ALA A 26 -10.71 -4.90 -4.86
C ALA A 26 -11.30 -3.55 -4.46
N SER A 27 -11.09 -3.10 -3.21
CA SER A 27 -11.51 -1.78 -2.75
C SER A 27 -10.47 -1.11 -1.88
N HIS A 28 -10.36 0.20 -1.99
CA HIS A 28 -9.52 1.02 -1.13
C HIS A 28 -10.06 1.03 0.32
N PRO A 29 -9.21 1.20 1.35
CA PRO A 29 -9.65 1.38 2.73
C PRO A 29 -10.72 2.47 2.89
N GLU A 30 -10.54 3.59 2.18
CA GLU A 30 -11.45 4.73 2.17
C GLU A 30 -12.83 4.36 1.56
N GLU A 31 -12.84 3.56 0.50
CA GLU A 31 -14.08 3.09 -0.14
C GLU A 31 -14.87 2.14 0.76
N LEU A 32 -14.17 1.23 1.46
CA LEU A 32 -14.79 0.31 2.41
C LEU A 32 -15.43 1.06 3.59
N ILE A 33 -14.73 2.05 4.15
CA ILE A 33 -15.26 2.88 5.25
C ILE A 33 -16.45 3.72 4.78
N ALA A 34 -16.35 4.36 3.61
CA ALA A 34 -17.46 5.12 3.04
C ALA A 34 -18.69 4.24 2.79
N ARG A 35 -18.50 3.01 2.31
CA ARG A 35 -19.59 2.06 2.08
C ARG A 35 -20.21 1.56 3.39
N ALA A 36 -19.39 1.27 4.39
CA ALA A 36 -19.88 0.93 5.73
C ALA A 36 -20.75 2.05 6.32
N ALA A 37 -20.37 3.32 6.11
CA ALA A 37 -21.11 4.50 6.56
C ALA A 37 -22.50 4.60 5.91
N GLN A 38 -22.57 4.31 4.60
CA GLN A 38 -23.82 4.26 3.85
C GLN A 38 -24.73 3.12 4.28
N LEU A 39 -24.17 1.94 4.57
CA LEU A 39 -24.90 0.78 5.06
C LEU A 39 -25.29 0.90 6.54
N GLY A 40 -24.81 1.95 7.21
CA GLY A 40 -25.09 2.24 8.61
C GLY A 40 -24.37 1.33 9.61
N LEU A 41 -23.26 0.72 9.21
CA LEU A 41 -22.41 -0.06 10.10
C LEU A 41 -21.64 0.88 11.05
N PRO A 42 -21.71 0.71 12.38
CA PRO A 42 -20.98 1.57 13.31
C PRO A 42 -19.47 1.29 13.34
N VAL A 43 -19.06 0.07 12.96
CA VAL A 43 -17.66 -0.39 13.02
C VAL A 43 -17.34 -1.29 11.83
N LEU A 44 -16.13 -1.13 11.30
CA LEU A 44 -15.56 -2.01 10.27
C LEU A 44 -14.11 -2.37 10.65
N ALA A 45 -13.79 -3.66 10.71
CA ALA A 45 -12.41 -4.11 10.84
C ALA A 45 -11.73 -4.23 9.46
N LEU A 46 -10.50 -3.75 9.33
CA LEU A 46 -9.62 -4.12 8.22
C LEU A 46 -8.60 -5.14 8.68
N THR A 47 -8.59 -6.28 8.00
CA THR A 47 -7.81 -7.48 8.31
C THR A 47 -7.06 -7.92 7.05
N ASP A 48 -6.23 -7.02 6.51
CA ASP A 48 -5.43 -7.33 5.32
C ASP A 48 -4.50 -8.51 5.57
N HIS A 49 -4.12 -9.21 4.50
CA HIS A 49 -3.22 -10.36 4.63
C HIS A 49 -1.83 -9.93 5.05
N ALA A 50 -1.33 -10.58 6.09
CA ALA A 50 0.07 -10.60 6.51
C ALA A 50 0.71 -9.25 6.90
N GLY A 51 -0.03 -8.14 6.92
CA GLY A 51 0.49 -6.85 7.36
C GLY A 51 -0.61 -5.88 7.75
N LEU A 52 -0.20 -4.73 8.29
CA LEU A 52 -1.11 -3.68 8.77
C LEU A 52 -1.17 -2.50 7.80
N TYR A 53 -0.89 -2.73 6.52
CA TYR A 53 -0.63 -1.70 5.50
C TYR A 53 -1.70 -0.61 5.43
N ALA A 54 -2.98 -0.96 5.51
CA ALA A 54 -4.09 -0.01 5.41
C ALA A 54 -4.43 0.74 6.72
N ALA A 55 -3.76 0.44 7.83
CA ALA A 55 -4.22 0.85 9.15
C ALA A 55 -4.39 2.37 9.29
N VAL A 56 -3.39 3.14 8.86
CA VAL A 56 -3.39 4.60 8.95
C VAL A 56 -4.50 5.21 8.08
N ARG A 57 -4.65 4.69 6.85
CA ARG A 57 -5.66 5.14 5.89
C ARG A 57 -7.08 4.88 6.37
N ALA A 58 -7.33 3.68 6.90
CA ALA A 58 -8.62 3.34 7.49
C ALA A 58 -8.94 4.23 8.68
N TRP A 59 -7.96 4.45 9.57
CA TRP A 59 -8.12 5.34 10.72
C TRP A 59 -8.47 6.78 10.35
N LYS A 60 -7.82 7.31 9.31
CA LYS A 60 -8.12 8.63 8.78
C LYS A 60 -9.50 8.69 8.12
N ALA A 61 -9.83 7.71 7.27
CA ALA A 61 -11.15 7.63 6.63
C ALA A 61 -12.28 7.58 7.67
N GLY A 62 -12.08 6.87 8.78
CA GLY A 62 -13.03 6.85 9.90
C GLY A 62 -13.30 8.25 10.45
N GLN A 63 -12.26 9.04 10.71
CA GLN A 63 -12.43 10.43 11.18
C GLN A 63 -13.14 11.33 10.17
N GLU A 64 -12.94 11.11 8.87
CA GLU A 64 -13.62 11.87 7.83
C GLU A 64 -15.15 11.66 7.87
N THR A 65 -15.61 10.46 8.30
CA THR A 65 -17.04 10.18 8.53
C THR A 65 -17.64 10.90 9.74
N GLU A 66 -16.81 11.42 10.66
CA GLU A 66 -17.28 12.13 11.86
C GLU A 66 -17.55 13.62 11.60
N THR A 67 -17.15 14.14 10.43
CA THR A 67 -17.28 15.56 10.08
C THR A 67 -18.74 15.99 9.88
N ASP A 68 -19.03 17.27 10.11
CA ASP A 68 -20.37 17.81 9.87
C ASP A 68 -20.81 17.66 8.41
N ALA A 69 -19.87 17.81 7.46
CA ALA A 69 -20.13 17.59 6.04
C ALA A 69 -20.56 16.14 5.72
N ALA A 70 -19.91 15.14 6.33
CA ALA A 70 -20.30 13.74 6.17
C ALA A 70 -21.70 13.46 6.75
N ARG A 71 -22.01 14.06 7.91
CA ARG A 71 -23.35 13.96 8.53
C ARG A 71 -24.43 14.61 7.68
N ASP A 72 -24.15 15.79 7.13
CA ASP A 72 -25.06 16.50 6.21
C ASP A 72 -25.31 15.70 4.92
N ALA A 73 -24.32 14.91 4.47
CA ALA A 73 -24.46 13.95 3.38
C ALA A 73 -25.19 12.64 3.76
N GLY A 74 -25.69 12.53 5.00
CA GLY A 74 -26.43 11.37 5.49
C GLY A 74 -25.56 10.15 5.86
N LEU A 75 -24.23 10.31 5.93
CA LEU A 75 -23.33 9.23 6.33
C LEU A 75 -23.34 9.05 7.85
N ARG A 76 -23.32 7.80 8.29
CA ARG A 76 -23.13 7.47 9.71
C ARG A 76 -21.64 7.33 10.02
N PRO A 77 -21.17 7.85 11.16
CA PRO A 77 -19.79 7.65 11.57
C PRO A 77 -19.43 6.16 11.66
N VAL A 78 -18.28 5.80 11.11
CA VAL A 78 -17.74 4.44 11.13
C VAL A 78 -16.40 4.45 11.85
N ARG A 79 -16.29 3.64 12.88
CA ARG A 79 -15.02 3.45 13.57
C ARG A 79 -14.27 2.25 13.00
N PRO A 80 -13.01 2.41 12.57
CA PRO A 80 -12.21 1.29 12.11
C PRO A 80 -11.69 0.45 13.29
N ILE A 81 -11.63 -0.87 13.11
CA ILE A 81 -10.76 -1.76 13.90
C ILE A 81 -9.57 -2.15 13.04
N ILE A 82 -8.37 -2.08 13.61
CA ILE A 82 -7.16 -2.56 12.95
C ILE A 82 -6.94 -4.02 13.31
N GLY A 83 -6.86 -4.86 12.29
CA GLY A 83 -6.62 -6.28 12.43
C GLY A 83 -5.61 -6.81 11.40
N LEU A 84 -5.38 -8.11 11.48
CA LEU A 84 -4.43 -8.84 10.67
C LEU A 84 -5.02 -10.22 10.37
N GLU A 85 -5.16 -10.58 9.10
CA GLU A 85 -5.33 -11.99 8.75
C GLU A 85 -3.96 -12.57 8.38
N LEU A 86 -3.48 -13.52 9.18
CA LEU A 86 -2.23 -14.21 8.93
C LEU A 86 -2.48 -15.61 8.39
N ALA A 87 -1.54 -16.14 7.62
CA ALA A 87 -1.57 -17.50 7.11
C ALA A 87 -0.46 -18.33 7.78
N ILE A 88 -0.87 -19.31 8.57
CA ILE A 88 0.03 -20.20 9.32
C ILE A 88 0.43 -21.37 8.41
N PRO A 89 1.72 -21.55 8.08
CA PRO A 89 2.15 -22.59 7.16
C PRO A 89 1.70 -24.00 7.60
N ARG A 90 1.10 -24.74 6.66
CA ARG A 90 0.73 -26.14 6.85
C ARG A 90 1.96 -27.04 6.75
N THR A 91 1.99 -28.08 7.57
CA THR A 91 2.97 -29.17 7.42
C THR A 91 2.68 -29.99 6.16
N ASP A 92 3.68 -30.71 5.66
CA ASP A 92 3.51 -31.63 4.51
C ASP A 92 2.36 -32.64 4.70
N GLN A 93 2.15 -33.10 5.93
CA GLN A 93 1.06 -34.01 6.26
C GLN A 93 -0.30 -33.32 6.15
N GLU A 94 -0.42 -32.11 6.67
CA GLU A 94 -1.64 -31.30 6.60
C GLU A 94 -1.97 -30.93 5.15
N VAL A 95 -0.97 -30.58 4.34
CA VAL A 95 -1.14 -30.37 2.89
C VAL A 95 -1.68 -31.64 2.23
N ARG A 96 -1.09 -32.82 2.52
CA ARG A 96 -1.58 -34.10 1.97
C ARG A 96 -3.02 -34.40 2.39
N LEU A 97 -3.37 -34.14 3.65
CA LEU A 97 -4.71 -34.38 4.19
C LEU A 97 -5.75 -33.46 3.54
N ALA A 98 -5.44 -32.16 3.46
CA ALA A 98 -6.25 -31.19 2.72
C ALA A 98 -6.43 -31.60 1.24
N ARG A 99 -5.53 -32.42 0.68
CA ARG A 99 -5.70 -33.00 -0.66
C ARG A 99 -6.64 -34.19 -0.76
N ARG A 100 -6.87 -34.95 0.32
CA ARG A 100 -7.65 -36.19 0.27
C ARG A 100 -9.16 -35.97 0.13
N GLY A 101 -9.70 -34.87 0.64
CA GLY A 101 -11.10 -34.45 0.43
C GLY A 101 -11.43 -34.00 -1.00
N ARG A 102 -10.42 -33.78 -1.86
CA ARG A 102 -10.55 -33.21 -3.21
C ARG A 102 -10.98 -34.24 -4.28
N LYS A 103 -12.02 -35.04 -4.00
CA LYS A 103 -12.57 -36.05 -4.94
C LYS A 103 -13.84 -35.60 -5.68
N LEU A 104 -14.24 -34.33 -5.64
CA LEU A 104 -15.10 -33.77 -6.67
C LEU A 104 -14.23 -33.39 -7.87
N GLY A 105 -14.51 -34.00 -9.03
CA GLY A 105 -14.04 -33.62 -10.36
C GLY A 105 -12.54 -33.36 -10.53
N HIS A 106 -11.83 -34.26 -11.21
CA HIS A 106 -10.48 -34.01 -11.75
C HIS A 106 -10.16 -32.52 -11.98
N PRO A 107 -9.16 -31.92 -11.30
CA PRO A 107 -8.69 -30.61 -11.70
C PRO A 107 -8.15 -30.77 -13.13
N LEU A 108 -8.78 -30.08 -14.09
CA LEU A 108 -8.28 -29.99 -15.45
C LEU A 108 -6.86 -29.43 -15.34
N ARG A 109 -5.88 -30.29 -15.60
CA ARG A 109 -4.45 -29.99 -15.51
C ARG A 109 -4.09 -28.96 -16.58
N GLY A 110 -4.25 -27.69 -16.28
CA GLY A 110 -3.50 -26.62 -16.95
C GLY A 110 -2.04 -26.65 -16.48
N THR A 111 -1.09 -26.36 -17.37
CA THR A 111 0.34 -26.33 -17.01
C THR A 111 0.76 -25.06 -16.24
N ARG A 112 -0.19 -24.13 -16.00
CA ARG A 112 0.11 -22.76 -15.50
C ARG A 112 -0.71 -22.30 -14.28
N ALA A 113 -1.93 -22.81 -14.05
CA ALA A 113 -2.68 -22.47 -12.85
C ALA A 113 -2.13 -23.22 -11.62
N SER A 114 -1.87 -22.51 -10.53
CA SER A 114 -1.38 -23.08 -9.27
C SER A 114 -2.39 -24.07 -8.67
N ARG A 115 -1.88 -25.12 -8.03
CA ARG A 115 -2.69 -26.13 -7.32
C ARG A 115 -3.13 -25.58 -5.95
N GLY A 116 -4.30 -24.97 -5.83
CA GLY A 116 -4.89 -24.63 -4.51
C GLY A 116 -6.24 -23.92 -4.59
N TRP A 117 -6.89 -23.76 -3.43
CA TRP A 117 -8.11 -22.94 -3.27
C TRP A 117 -7.78 -21.44 -3.35
N PRO A 118 -8.77 -20.56 -3.67
CA PRO A 118 -8.62 -19.12 -3.53
C PRO A 118 -8.07 -18.81 -2.13
N GLY A 119 -7.04 -17.99 -2.04
CA GLY A 119 -6.43 -17.61 -0.78
C GLY A 119 -5.39 -18.55 -0.17
N GLU A 120 -5.26 -19.79 -0.65
CA GLU A 120 -4.36 -20.79 -0.02
C GLU A 120 -2.87 -20.37 -0.02
N PHE A 121 -2.47 -19.45 -0.91
CA PHE A 121 -1.07 -19.02 -1.11
C PHE A 121 -0.82 -17.53 -0.79
N HIS A 122 -1.65 -16.89 0.04
CA HIS A 122 -1.51 -15.45 0.35
C HIS A 122 -0.21 -15.06 1.07
N ALA A 123 0.46 -15.98 1.77
CA ALA A 123 1.71 -15.70 2.48
C ALA A 123 2.96 -16.42 1.92
N GLY A 124 2.86 -17.14 0.80
CA GLY A 124 4.00 -17.93 0.33
C GLY A 124 3.67 -19.09 -0.58
N PRO A 125 4.71 -19.81 -1.07
CA PRO A 125 4.54 -21.04 -1.86
C PRO A 125 4.00 -22.21 -1.03
N THR A 126 4.01 -22.10 0.31
CA THR A 126 3.45 -23.09 1.22
C THR A 126 2.02 -22.70 1.58
N PRO A 127 1.04 -23.60 1.36
CA PRO A 127 -0.33 -23.40 1.82
C PRO A 127 -0.42 -23.04 3.30
N GLY A 128 -1.23 -22.04 3.63
CA GLY A 128 -1.45 -21.61 5.02
C GLY A 128 -2.86 -21.88 5.54
N ASP A 129 -3.00 -22.03 6.86
CA ASP A 129 -4.26 -21.95 7.57
C ASP A 129 -4.48 -20.52 8.05
N HIS A 130 -5.61 -19.92 7.70
CA HIS A 130 -5.89 -18.53 8.06
C HIS A 130 -6.32 -18.38 9.53
N LEU A 131 -5.92 -17.26 10.14
CA LEU A 131 -6.32 -16.84 11.48
C LEU A 131 -6.48 -15.31 11.47
N VAL A 132 -7.62 -14.82 11.92
CA VAL A 132 -7.91 -13.38 11.98
C VAL A 132 -7.69 -12.88 13.40
N LEU A 133 -6.94 -11.79 13.52
CA LEU A 133 -6.65 -11.14 14.80
C LEU A 133 -7.07 -9.67 14.74
N LEU A 134 -7.69 -9.18 15.81
CA LEU A 134 -8.17 -7.80 15.93
C LEU A 134 -7.51 -7.14 17.15
N ALA A 135 -7.00 -5.93 16.98
CA ALA A 135 -6.50 -5.13 18.09
C ALA A 135 -7.67 -4.61 18.93
N ARG A 136 -7.68 -4.95 20.22
CA ARG A 136 -8.64 -4.39 21.18
C ARG A 136 -8.27 -2.97 21.55
N ASP A 137 -6.98 -2.70 21.72
CA ASP A 137 -6.43 -1.45 22.21
C ASP A 137 -5.02 -1.23 21.62
N VAL A 138 -4.30 -0.24 22.15
CA VAL A 138 -2.95 0.10 21.68
C VAL A 138 -1.94 -1.02 21.91
N ASP A 139 -2.06 -1.77 23.01
CA ASP A 139 -1.17 -2.89 23.31
C ASP A 139 -1.43 -4.05 22.34
N GLY A 140 -2.70 -4.27 21.99
CA GLY A 140 -3.11 -5.19 20.93
C GLY A 140 -2.54 -4.79 19.57
N TYR A 141 -2.62 -3.51 19.20
CA TYR A 141 -2.01 -3.00 17.97
C TYR A 141 -0.49 -3.22 17.96
N THR A 142 0.20 -2.89 19.06
CA THR A 142 1.65 -3.11 19.20
C THR A 142 1.99 -4.59 19.05
N ALA A 143 1.19 -5.50 19.61
CA ALA A 143 1.36 -6.94 19.42
C ALA A 143 1.19 -7.36 17.96
N LEU A 144 0.17 -6.86 17.25
CA LEU A 144 0.01 -7.12 15.81
C LEU A 144 1.17 -6.58 14.98
N SER A 145 1.65 -5.37 15.28
CA SER A 145 2.78 -4.75 14.57
C SER A 145 4.07 -5.57 14.76
N ARG A 146 4.34 -6.03 15.99
CA ARG A 146 5.45 -6.95 16.29
C ARG A 146 5.31 -8.28 15.57
N LEU A 147 4.13 -8.90 15.60
CA LEU A 147 3.86 -10.18 14.96
C LEU A 147 4.05 -10.10 13.44
N ALA A 148 3.46 -9.08 12.80
CA ALA A 148 3.64 -8.81 11.38
C ALA A 148 5.13 -8.65 11.03
N SER A 149 5.85 -7.83 11.80
CA SER A 149 7.29 -7.60 11.59
C SER A 149 8.10 -8.88 11.73
N ARG A 150 7.90 -9.66 12.80
CA ARG A 150 8.61 -10.92 13.03
C ARG A 150 8.34 -11.93 11.91
N GLY A 151 7.09 -12.04 11.44
CA GLY A 151 6.73 -12.90 10.33
C GLY A 151 7.41 -12.52 9.01
N HIS A 152 7.42 -11.23 8.67
CA HIS A 152 8.10 -10.71 7.48
C HIS A 152 9.62 -10.82 7.53
N LEU A 153 10.22 -10.68 8.72
CA LEU A 153 11.67 -10.82 8.90
C LEU A 153 12.13 -12.28 8.93
N ALA A 154 11.27 -13.21 9.37
CA ALA A 154 11.53 -14.65 9.32
C ALA A 154 11.48 -15.21 7.89
N GLY A 155 10.64 -14.62 7.03
CA GLY A 155 10.47 -15.01 5.64
C GLY A 155 11.41 -14.32 4.64
N GLU A 156 11.11 -14.53 3.36
CA GLU A 156 11.66 -13.76 2.25
C GLU A 156 10.75 -12.57 1.93
N LYS A 157 11.24 -11.59 1.18
CA LYS A 157 10.40 -10.46 0.74
C LYS A 157 9.17 -10.98 0.01
N GLN A 158 7.99 -10.43 0.34
CA GLN A 158 6.65 -10.85 -0.14
C GLN A 158 6.15 -12.21 0.38
N TYR A 159 6.97 -12.96 1.12
CA TYR A 159 6.61 -14.31 1.61
C TYR A 159 6.88 -14.42 3.11
N PRO A 160 6.05 -13.75 3.94
CA PRO A 160 6.19 -13.79 5.40
C PRO A 160 5.91 -15.19 5.95
N VAL A 161 6.55 -15.53 7.06
CA VAL A 161 6.42 -16.84 7.69
C VAL A 161 5.90 -16.69 9.11
N PHE A 162 4.63 -17.03 9.31
CA PHE A 162 3.96 -17.04 10.62
C PHE A 162 3.93 -18.46 11.19
N GLU A 163 5.08 -18.97 11.65
CA GLU A 163 5.12 -20.30 12.28
C GLU A 163 4.18 -20.40 13.48
N ARG A 164 3.57 -21.57 13.69
CA ARG A 164 2.62 -21.81 14.81
C ARG A 164 3.18 -21.38 16.16
N ALA A 165 4.46 -21.64 16.42
CA ALA A 165 5.11 -21.28 17.68
C ALA A 165 5.27 -19.77 17.85
N LEU A 166 5.66 -19.06 16.78
CA LEU A 166 5.74 -17.60 16.77
C LEU A 166 4.37 -16.96 17.05
N VAL A 167 3.33 -17.46 16.39
CA VAL A 167 1.96 -16.96 16.59
C VAL A 167 1.49 -17.24 18.01
N ALA A 168 1.66 -18.46 18.52
CA ALA A 168 1.26 -18.82 19.88
C ALA A 168 1.95 -17.94 20.95
N GLU A 169 3.27 -17.74 20.84
CA GLU A 169 4.03 -16.86 21.74
C GLU A 169 3.49 -15.42 21.72
N ALA A 170 3.28 -14.86 20.53
CA ALA A 170 2.75 -13.50 20.40
C ALA A 170 1.33 -13.35 20.98
N LEU A 171 0.48 -14.37 20.82
CA LEU A 171 -0.86 -14.37 21.41
C LEU A 171 -0.83 -14.46 22.94
N ASP A 172 0.04 -15.30 23.49
CA ASP A 172 0.22 -15.43 24.95
C ASP A 172 0.73 -14.12 25.58
N GLU A 173 1.66 -13.43 24.91
CA GLU A 173 2.16 -12.11 25.33
C GLU A 173 1.08 -11.02 25.29
N ALA A 174 0.16 -11.09 24.32
CA ALA A 174 -0.88 -10.10 24.08
C ALA A 174 -2.25 -10.49 24.66
N ARG A 175 -2.27 -11.44 25.60
CA ARG A 175 -3.51 -12.00 26.14
C ARG A 175 -4.42 -10.94 26.77
N GLY A 176 -5.65 -10.85 26.27
CA GLY A 176 -6.65 -9.84 26.69
C GLY A 176 -6.62 -8.54 25.88
N HIS A 177 -5.61 -8.37 25.03
CA HIS A 177 -5.47 -7.21 24.14
C HIS A 177 -5.78 -7.53 22.66
N LEU A 178 -5.92 -8.82 22.33
CA LEU A 178 -6.31 -9.29 21.01
C LEU A 178 -7.61 -10.10 21.07
N VAL A 179 -8.44 -9.94 20.03
CA VAL A 179 -9.56 -10.83 19.74
C VAL A 179 -9.20 -11.69 18.53
N GLY A 180 -9.46 -12.99 18.59
CA GLY A 180 -9.20 -13.94 17.51
C GLY A 180 -10.47 -14.54 16.92
N LEU A 181 -10.52 -14.69 15.60
CA LEU A 181 -11.55 -15.45 14.89
C LEU A 181 -10.94 -16.69 14.26
N SER A 182 -11.69 -17.79 14.21
CA SER A 182 -11.18 -19.07 13.68
C SER A 182 -10.77 -19.06 12.20
N GLY A 183 -11.07 -17.97 11.49
CA GLY A 183 -10.75 -17.75 10.09
C GLY A 183 -11.85 -18.22 9.15
N CYS A 184 -11.68 -17.82 7.88
CA CYS A 184 -12.50 -18.19 6.74
C CYS A 184 -12.48 -19.71 6.45
N ARG A 185 -13.06 -20.12 5.31
CA ARG A 185 -12.97 -21.51 4.78
C ARG A 185 -11.54 -22.08 4.72
N ASN A 186 -10.51 -21.23 4.60
CA ASN A 186 -9.11 -21.64 4.63
C ASN A 186 -8.48 -21.70 6.03
N GLY A 187 -9.21 -21.29 7.07
CA GLY A 187 -8.81 -21.41 8.46
C GLY A 187 -8.68 -22.86 8.92
N LEU A 188 -7.87 -23.09 9.96
CA LEU A 188 -7.59 -24.45 10.45
C LEU A 188 -8.88 -25.19 10.86
N VAL A 189 -9.81 -24.50 11.54
CA VAL A 189 -11.04 -25.12 12.06
C VAL A 189 -12.02 -25.46 10.92
N PRO A 190 -12.43 -24.52 10.04
CA PRO A 190 -13.35 -24.84 8.94
C PRO A 190 -12.76 -25.85 7.96
N ARG A 191 -11.46 -25.76 7.64
CA ARG A 191 -10.79 -26.73 6.76
C ARG A 191 -10.85 -28.15 7.31
N LEU A 192 -10.60 -28.34 8.61
CA LEU A 192 -10.66 -29.67 9.22
C LEU A 192 -12.08 -30.24 9.14
N LEU A 193 -13.12 -29.42 9.38
CA LEU A 193 -14.51 -29.83 9.19
C LEU A 193 -14.80 -30.25 7.74
N LEU A 194 -14.41 -29.43 6.76
CA LEU A 194 -14.58 -29.72 5.33
C LEU A 194 -13.88 -31.03 4.90
N THR A 195 -12.81 -31.43 5.60
CA THR A 195 -12.13 -32.71 5.36
C THR A 195 -12.67 -33.89 6.17
N GLY A 196 -13.72 -33.70 6.97
CA GLY A 196 -14.35 -34.72 7.82
C GLY A 196 -13.64 -34.97 9.15
N GLU A 197 -12.67 -34.14 9.53
CA GLU A 197 -11.79 -34.32 10.70
C GLU A 197 -12.33 -33.58 11.93
N ARG A 198 -13.60 -33.80 12.28
CA ARG A 198 -14.31 -33.03 13.32
C ARG A 198 -13.62 -33.05 14.69
N ALA A 199 -13.08 -34.19 15.12
CA ALA A 199 -12.38 -34.29 16.40
C ALA A 199 -11.11 -33.42 16.42
N ALA A 200 -10.38 -33.35 15.30
CA ALA A 200 -9.22 -32.50 15.15
C ALA A 200 -9.64 -31.02 15.10
N ALA A 201 -10.75 -30.68 14.44
CA ALA A 201 -11.28 -29.32 14.40
C ALA A 201 -11.63 -28.81 15.80
N LEU A 202 -12.33 -29.63 16.60
CA LEU A 202 -12.67 -29.30 18.00
C LEU A 202 -11.42 -29.11 18.87
N HIS A 203 -10.41 -29.97 18.68
CA HIS A 203 -9.13 -29.83 19.37
C HIS A 203 -8.41 -28.54 18.96
N ALA A 204 -8.38 -28.22 17.66
CA ALA A 204 -7.74 -27.01 17.14
C ALA A 204 -8.40 -25.73 17.68
N ALA A 205 -9.73 -25.65 17.67
CA ALA A 205 -10.47 -24.50 18.21
C ALA A 205 -10.16 -24.27 19.70
N ARG A 206 -10.18 -25.33 20.51
CA ARG A 206 -9.81 -25.25 21.94
C ARG A 206 -8.34 -24.92 22.17
N THR A 207 -7.45 -25.35 21.28
CA THR A 207 -6.03 -25.04 21.39
C THR A 207 -5.80 -23.55 21.12
N TRP A 208 -6.38 -22.99 20.05
CA TRP A 208 -6.27 -21.55 19.79
C TRP A 208 -6.88 -20.72 20.91
N ALA A 209 -8.08 -21.07 21.38
CA ALA A 209 -8.77 -20.35 22.45
C ALA A 209 -7.95 -20.19 23.75
N ARG A 210 -7.02 -21.12 24.06
CA ARG A 210 -6.20 -21.04 25.28
C ARG A 210 -5.24 -19.85 25.31
N HIS A 211 -4.85 -19.35 24.14
CA HIS A 211 -3.95 -18.20 24.03
C HIS A 211 -4.68 -16.86 24.24
N PHE A 212 -6.01 -16.85 24.23
CA PHE A 212 -6.82 -15.66 24.42
C PHE A 212 -7.38 -15.58 25.85
N ALA A 213 -7.89 -14.41 26.22
CA ALA A 213 -8.71 -14.28 27.41
C ALA A 213 -10.08 -14.96 27.18
N ASP A 214 -10.79 -15.29 28.27
CA ASP A 214 -12.09 -15.96 28.16
C ASP A 214 -13.08 -15.07 27.38
N GLY A 215 -13.60 -15.60 26.27
CA GLY A 215 -14.52 -14.89 25.37
C GLY A 215 -13.84 -14.16 24.20
N ASP A 216 -12.51 -14.06 24.19
CA ASP A 216 -11.76 -13.30 23.18
C ASP A 216 -11.37 -14.14 21.95
N PHE A 217 -11.79 -15.40 21.88
CA PHE A 217 -11.68 -16.23 20.68
C PHE A 217 -13.04 -16.77 20.26
N ALA A 218 -13.45 -16.48 19.03
CA ALA A 218 -14.74 -16.89 18.49
C ALA A 218 -14.60 -17.84 17.30
N VAL A 219 -15.53 -18.78 17.19
CA VAL A 219 -15.73 -19.56 15.95
C VAL A 219 -16.44 -18.66 14.96
N GLU A 220 -15.76 -18.37 13.86
CA GLU A 220 -16.24 -17.49 12.80
C GLU A 220 -17.33 -18.19 11.96
N LEU A 221 -18.41 -17.48 11.67
CA LEU A 221 -19.51 -17.93 10.82
C LEU A 221 -19.66 -16.94 9.66
N SER A 222 -19.61 -17.46 8.44
CA SER A 222 -19.84 -16.70 7.21
C SER A 222 -20.76 -17.49 6.29
N HIS A 223 -21.51 -16.76 5.44
CA HIS A 223 -22.44 -17.36 4.48
C HIS A 223 -22.51 -16.51 3.21
N HIS A 224 -22.04 -17.07 2.10
CA HIS A 224 -21.88 -16.40 0.82
C HIS A 224 -22.89 -16.94 -0.21
N LEU A 225 -24.00 -17.51 0.25
CA LEU A 225 -25.02 -18.16 -0.60
C LEU A 225 -24.45 -19.30 -1.46
N GLY A 226 -23.36 -19.91 -1.00
CA GLY A 226 -22.76 -21.08 -1.60
C GLY A 226 -23.49 -22.37 -1.23
N PRO A 227 -23.36 -23.44 -2.04
CA PRO A 227 -24.10 -24.68 -1.84
C PRO A 227 -23.78 -25.42 -0.54
N ASP A 228 -22.59 -25.22 0.03
CA ASP A 228 -22.16 -25.89 1.25
C ASP A 228 -22.22 -24.98 2.50
N ASP A 229 -22.67 -23.73 2.36
CA ASP A 229 -22.57 -22.74 3.44
C ASP A 229 -23.54 -23.05 4.59
N ASP A 230 -24.76 -23.46 4.28
CA ASP A 230 -25.73 -23.92 5.29
C ASP A 230 -25.15 -25.04 6.18
N TRP A 231 -24.50 -26.02 5.53
CA TRP A 231 -23.89 -27.15 6.22
C TRP A 231 -22.69 -26.71 7.06
N LEU A 232 -21.82 -25.87 6.50
CA LEU A 232 -20.62 -25.41 7.19
C LEU A 232 -20.97 -24.56 8.41
N VAL A 233 -21.94 -23.66 8.29
CA VAL A 233 -22.45 -22.85 9.42
C VAL A 233 -23.04 -23.76 10.50
N ALA A 234 -23.82 -24.77 10.14
CA ALA A 234 -24.39 -25.71 11.11
C ALA A 234 -23.32 -26.54 11.85
N GLU A 235 -22.28 -27.01 11.14
CA GLU A 235 -21.18 -27.75 11.75
C GLU A 235 -20.30 -26.86 12.64
N LEU A 236 -20.01 -25.63 12.22
CA LEU A 236 -19.26 -24.66 13.03
C LEU A 236 -20.04 -24.27 14.28
N ALA A 237 -21.35 -24.01 14.18
CA ALA A 237 -22.23 -23.77 15.32
C ALA A 237 -22.23 -24.95 16.30
N SER A 238 -22.35 -26.18 15.78
CA SER A 238 -22.26 -27.38 16.62
C SER A 238 -20.89 -27.54 17.29
N LEU A 239 -19.81 -27.19 16.58
CA LEU A 239 -18.45 -27.28 17.10
C LEU A 239 -18.22 -26.23 18.18
N ALA A 240 -18.74 -25.01 18.02
CA ALA A 240 -18.66 -23.93 18.99
C ALA A 240 -19.35 -24.31 20.31
N ASP A 241 -20.57 -24.88 20.23
CA ASP A 241 -21.30 -25.42 21.39
C ASP A 241 -20.47 -26.50 22.12
N ASP A 242 -19.93 -27.48 21.39
CA ASP A 242 -19.10 -28.54 21.95
C ASP A 242 -17.81 -27.98 22.57
N ALA A 243 -17.23 -26.96 21.95
CA ALA A 243 -15.99 -26.33 22.40
C ALA A 243 -16.21 -25.45 23.64
N GLY A 244 -17.44 -24.98 23.87
CA GLY A 244 -17.74 -23.94 24.85
C GLY A 244 -17.24 -22.57 24.41
N LEU A 245 -17.21 -22.31 23.10
CA LEU A 245 -16.70 -21.06 22.51
C LEU A 245 -17.85 -20.23 21.94
N PRO A 246 -17.75 -18.89 21.98
CA PRO A 246 -18.72 -18.04 21.30
C PRO A 246 -18.56 -18.13 19.77
N THR A 247 -19.61 -17.72 19.05
CA THR A 247 -19.57 -17.51 17.60
C THR A 247 -19.44 -16.02 17.27
N ALA A 248 -18.97 -15.69 16.07
CA ALA A 248 -18.98 -14.33 15.53
C ALA A 248 -19.36 -14.39 14.05
N VAL A 249 -20.27 -13.52 13.60
CA VAL A 249 -20.67 -13.44 12.18
C VAL A 249 -19.79 -12.42 11.47
N THR A 250 -19.29 -12.80 10.30
CA THR A 250 -18.50 -11.95 9.38
C THR A 250 -18.95 -12.22 7.94
N ASN A 251 -18.52 -11.39 6.99
CA ASN A 251 -18.79 -11.64 5.57
C ASN A 251 -17.53 -11.80 4.70
N GLU A 252 -16.33 -11.82 5.30
CA GLU A 252 -15.05 -12.02 4.58
C GLU A 252 -14.93 -11.08 3.38
N VAL A 253 -15.10 -9.79 3.61
CA VAL A 253 -15.27 -8.79 2.55
C VAL A 253 -13.99 -8.66 1.71
N HIS A 254 -14.11 -8.69 0.39
CA HIS A 254 -13.03 -8.42 -0.57
C HIS A 254 -13.29 -7.17 -1.43
N TYR A 255 -14.50 -6.65 -1.44
CA TYR A 255 -14.88 -5.44 -2.17
C TYR A 255 -16.04 -4.72 -1.48
N ALA A 256 -16.16 -3.41 -1.66
CA ALA A 256 -17.21 -2.61 -1.05
C ALA A 256 -18.60 -2.99 -1.60
N ASP A 257 -18.71 -3.11 -2.91
CA ASP A 257 -19.97 -3.30 -3.64
C ASP A 257 -19.94 -4.54 -4.54
N PRO A 258 -21.11 -5.13 -4.88
CA PRO A 258 -21.16 -6.38 -5.65
C PRO A 258 -20.41 -6.29 -6.98
N ASP A 259 -20.42 -5.13 -7.66
CA ASP A 259 -19.71 -4.95 -8.94
C ASP A 259 -18.18 -5.07 -8.82
N GLY A 260 -17.63 -4.89 -7.61
CA GLY A 260 -16.20 -5.01 -7.33
C GLY A 260 -15.61 -6.41 -7.58
N HIS A 261 -16.45 -7.45 -7.64
CA HIS A 261 -16.01 -8.81 -7.98
C HIS A 261 -15.27 -8.86 -9.34
N ARG A 262 -15.60 -7.97 -10.28
CA ARG A 262 -14.99 -7.96 -11.62
C ARG A 262 -13.50 -7.61 -11.56
N LEU A 263 -13.18 -6.57 -10.78
CA LEU A 263 -11.78 -6.21 -10.54
C LEU A 263 -11.09 -7.27 -9.69
N GLN A 264 -11.78 -7.82 -8.69
CA GLN A 264 -11.26 -8.90 -7.84
C GLN A 264 -10.83 -10.12 -8.67
N ASP A 265 -11.66 -10.58 -9.60
CA ASP A 265 -11.32 -11.69 -10.51
C ASP A 265 -10.06 -11.39 -11.34
N VAL A 266 -9.92 -10.14 -11.81
CA VAL A 266 -8.75 -9.69 -12.56
C VAL A 266 -7.50 -9.66 -11.68
N LEU A 267 -7.60 -9.19 -10.44
CA LEU A 267 -6.50 -9.18 -9.48
C LEU A 267 -6.01 -10.60 -9.17
N VAL A 268 -6.93 -11.54 -8.95
CA VAL A 268 -6.64 -12.96 -8.78
C VAL A 268 -5.95 -13.53 -10.03
N CYS A 269 -6.46 -13.21 -11.22
CA CYS A 269 -5.83 -13.62 -12.48
C CYS A 269 -4.39 -13.11 -12.60
N ILE A 270 -4.14 -11.85 -12.23
CA ILE A 270 -2.80 -11.24 -12.24
C ILE A 270 -1.88 -11.95 -11.25
N ARG A 271 -2.34 -12.20 -10.02
CA ARG A 271 -1.59 -12.93 -9.00
C ARG A 271 -1.13 -14.29 -9.48
N HIS A 272 -2.03 -15.04 -10.12
CA HIS A 272 -1.76 -16.41 -10.56
C HIS A 272 -1.16 -16.50 -11.96
N GLY A 273 -0.98 -15.37 -12.66
CA GLY A 273 -0.48 -15.34 -14.03
C GLY A 273 -1.38 -16.12 -15.00
N ALA A 274 -2.69 -16.03 -14.80
CA ALA A 274 -3.72 -16.76 -15.53
C ALA A 274 -4.67 -15.79 -16.25
N THR A 275 -5.35 -16.29 -17.28
CA THR A 275 -6.53 -15.63 -17.84
C THR A 275 -7.78 -15.95 -17.01
N LEU A 276 -8.86 -15.17 -17.17
CA LEU A 276 -10.17 -15.46 -16.56
C LEU A 276 -10.66 -16.87 -16.88
N GLU A 277 -10.44 -17.36 -18.10
CA GLU A 277 -10.83 -18.72 -18.51
C GLU A 277 -9.99 -19.82 -17.84
N GLU A 278 -8.72 -19.52 -17.55
CA GLU A 278 -7.80 -20.46 -16.88
C GLU A 278 -7.97 -20.47 -15.37
N ALA A 279 -8.41 -19.36 -14.77
CA ALA A 279 -8.48 -19.18 -13.32
C ALA A 279 -9.45 -20.16 -12.64
N ARG A 280 -10.63 -20.42 -13.23
CA ARG A 280 -11.60 -21.45 -12.79
C ARG A 280 -11.88 -21.38 -11.28
N GLU A 281 -11.46 -22.41 -10.54
CA GLU A 281 -11.65 -22.56 -9.09
C GLU A 281 -10.85 -21.54 -8.25
N LEU A 282 -9.99 -20.73 -8.87
CA LEU A 282 -9.28 -19.64 -8.20
C LEU A 282 -10.17 -18.41 -8.00
N LEU A 283 -11.25 -18.27 -8.78
CA LEU A 283 -12.19 -17.15 -8.67
C LEU A 283 -13.22 -17.41 -7.57
N LEU A 284 -13.73 -16.34 -6.97
CA LEU A 284 -14.83 -16.45 -6.03
C LEU A 284 -16.10 -16.91 -6.78
N PRO A 285 -16.98 -17.73 -6.15
CA PRO A 285 -18.10 -18.36 -6.85
C PRO A 285 -19.19 -17.37 -7.28
N ASN A 286 -19.29 -16.21 -6.62
CA ASN A 286 -20.30 -15.18 -6.83
C ASN A 286 -19.83 -13.82 -6.27
N ALA A 287 -20.71 -12.82 -6.31
CA ALA A 287 -20.45 -11.45 -5.85
C ALA A 287 -20.78 -11.20 -4.36
N GLU A 288 -20.86 -12.25 -3.53
CA GLU A 288 -21.35 -12.15 -2.14
C GLU A 288 -20.26 -11.74 -1.13
N TYR A 289 -19.00 -11.66 -1.54
CA TYR A 289 -17.87 -11.22 -0.70
C TYR A 289 -17.77 -9.68 -0.62
N ARG A 290 -18.92 -9.01 -0.61
CA ARG A 290 -19.08 -7.56 -0.50
C ARG A 290 -19.40 -7.09 0.92
N LEU A 291 -19.42 -5.80 1.18
CA LEU A 291 -20.07 -5.32 2.40
C LEU A 291 -21.59 -5.59 2.35
N LYS A 292 -22.12 -6.13 3.45
CA LYS A 292 -23.55 -6.36 3.69
C LYS A 292 -24.00 -5.56 4.90
N SER A 293 -25.23 -5.07 4.86
CA SER A 293 -25.89 -4.50 6.03
C SER A 293 -26.21 -5.59 7.05
N GLY A 294 -26.39 -5.19 8.32
CA GLY A 294 -26.85 -6.11 9.34
C GLY A 294 -28.23 -6.71 9.05
N ALA A 295 -29.11 -5.98 8.36
CA ALA A 295 -30.43 -6.48 7.95
C ALA A 295 -30.32 -7.62 6.93
N GLU A 296 -29.43 -7.51 5.95
CA GLU A 296 -29.16 -8.58 4.97
C GLU A 296 -28.62 -9.84 5.65
N LEU A 297 -27.64 -9.68 6.55
CA LEU A 297 -27.08 -10.81 7.30
C LEU A 297 -28.11 -11.44 8.24
N ALA A 298 -29.00 -10.65 8.86
CA ALA A 298 -30.09 -11.17 9.67
C ALA A 298 -31.09 -11.99 8.84
N ALA A 299 -31.37 -11.58 7.59
CA ALA A 299 -32.23 -12.33 6.68
C ALA A 299 -31.60 -13.67 6.29
N ILE A 300 -30.32 -13.69 5.92
CA ILE A 300 -29.57 -14.94 5.66
C ILE A 300 -29.63 -15.86 6.88
N GLY A 301 -29.38 -15.30 8.06
CA GLY A 301 -29.45 -16.03 9.32
C GLY A 301 -30.82 -16.61 9.62
N ALA A 302 -31.91 -15.93 9.25
CA ALA A 302 -33.27 -16.39 9.46
C ALA A 302 -33.66 -17.57 8.55
N ASP A 303 -33.01 -17.68 7.38
CA ASP A 303 -33.25 -18.74 6.39
C ASP A 303 -32.42 -20.01 6.63
N LEU A 304 -31.50 -20.00 7.61
CA LEU A 304 -30.70 -21.18 7.95
C LEU A 304 -31.60 -22.38 8.35
N PRO A 305 -31.26 -23.60 7.89
CA PRO A 305 -32.19 -24.72 7.87
C PRO A 305 -32.57 -25.23 9.25
N ASP A 306 -31.66 -25.15 10.22
CA ASP A 306 -31.85 -25.72 11.56
C ASP A 306 -31.85 -24.66 12.67
N GLU A 307 -32.51 -24.99 13.77
CA GLU A 307 -32.70 -24.07 14.88
C GLU A 307 -31.38 -23.75 15.62
N ARG A 308 -30.39 -24.65 15.61
CA ARG A 308 -29.10 -24.38 16.27
C ARG A 308 -28.31 -23.36 15.47
N SER A 309 -28.19 -23.53 14.16
CA SER A 309 -27.50 -22.58 13.29
C SER A 309 -28.15 -21.20 13.32
N ARG A 310 -29.50 -21.11 13.29
CA ARG A 310 -30.23 -19.83 13.46
C ARG A 310 -29.88 -19.10 14.76
N ARG A 311 -29.88 -19.80 15.89
CA ARG A 311 -29.49 -19.20 17.19
C ARG A 311 -28.02 -18.81 17.24
N ALA A 312 -27.13 -19.66 16.73
CA ALA A 312 -25.70 -19.39 16.71
C ALA A 312 -25.36 -18.20 15.82
N TRP A 313 -26.07 -18.02 14.70
CA TRP A 313 -25.96 -16.86 13.83
C TRP A 313 -26.42 -15.59 14.53
N GLN A 314 -27.62 -15.60 15.14
CA GLN A 314 -28.12 -14.45 15.90
C GLN A 314 -27.19 -14.06 17.04
N ALA A 315 -26.69 -15.04 17.80
CA ALA A 315 -25.71 -14.82 18.86
C ALA A 315 -24.38 -14.29 18.31
N GLY A 316 -23.94 -14.81 17.16
CA GLY A 316 -22.72 -14.37 16.48
C GLY A 316 -22.81 -12.93 15.98
N MET A 317 -23.94 -12.50 15.43
CA MET A 317 -24.16 -11.09 15.07
C MET A 317 -24.08 -10.17 16.29
N ALA A 318 -24.72 -10.55 17.41
CA ALA A 318 -24.67 -9.79 18.65
C ALA A 318 -23.25 -9.76 19.24
N HIS A 319 -22.48 -10.85 19.09
CA HIS A 319 -21.10 -10.90 19.54
C HIS A 319 -20.18 -10.07 18.66
N SER A 320 -20.37 -10.05 17.34
CA SER A 320 -19.63 -9.16 16.44
C SER A 320 -19.84 -7.69 16.82
N ALA A 321 -21.08 -7.31 17.16
CA ALA A 321 -21.39 -5.98 17.69
C ALA A 321 -20.64 -5.68 19.01
N ALA A 322 -20.62 -6.65 19.94
CA ALA A 322 -19.95 -6.51 21.23
C ALA A 322 -18.42 -6.38 21.10
N ILE A 323 -17.80 -7.15 20.19
CA ILE A 323 -16.38 -7.02 19.85
C ILE A 323 -16.14 -5.62 19.25
N GLY A 324 -16.99 -5.20 18.31
CA GLY A 324 -16.97 -3.87 17.72
C GLY A 324 -16.90 -2.77 18.76
N GLU A 325 -17.78 -2.82 19.77
CA GLU A 325 -17.85 -1.83 20.84
C GLU A 325 -16.63 -1.87 21.79
N ALA A 326 -16.10 -3.06 22.04
CA ALA A 326 -15.02 -3.28 23.00
C ALA A 326 -13.62 -3.02 22.43
N CYS A 327 -13.41 -3.17 21.12
CA CYS A 327 -12.15 -2.83 20.47
C CYS A 327 -12.11 -1.32 20.24
N ARG A 328 -11.28 -0.56 20.96
CA ARG A 328 -11.14 0.90 20.81
C ARG A 328 -9.66 1.25 20.70
N LEU A 329 -9.25 1.64 19.50
CA LEU A 329 -7.88 2.05 19.21
C LEU A 329 -7.82 3.55 18.94
N GLU A 330 -7.01 4.26 19.72
CA GLU A 330 -6.62 5.63 19.43
C GLU A 330 -5.14 5.63 19.03
N LEU A 331 -4.86 5.90 17.76
CA LEU A 331 -3.52 5.98 17.21
C LEU A 331 -2.85 7.30 17.66
N GLY A 332 -2.44 7.36 18.93
CA GLY A 332 -1.82 8.54 19.57
C GLY A 332 -0.33 8.72 19.29
N PHE A 333 0.11 8.53 18.04
CA PHE A 333 1.53 8.47 17.67
C PHE A 333 2.29 9.79 17.80
N GLU A 334 1.57 10.91 17.94
CA GLU A 334 2.16 12.23 18.20
C GLU A 334 3.02 12.31 19.46
N ARG A 335 2.95 11.31 20.35
CA ARG A 335 3.79 11.19 21.55
C ARG A 335 5.21 10.70 21.26
N TYR A 336 5.44 10.05 20.13
CA TYR A 336 6.72 9.39 19.77
C TYR A 336 7.51 10.22 18.76
N ARG A 337 7.75 11.50 19.05
CA ARG A 337 8.35 12.40 18.04
C ARG A 337 9.84 12.21 17.81
N PHE A 338 10.62 11.69 18.77
CA PHE A 338 12.09 11.68 18.63
C PHE A 338 12.77 10.40 19.11
N PRO A 339 13.87 10.00 18.44
CA PRO A 339 14.54 8.73 18.69
C PRO A 339 15.37 8.63 19.96
N GLY A 340 15.50 9.69 20.74
CA GLY A 340 16.45 9.73 21.84
C GLY A 340 17.87 9.81 21.30
N PHE A 341 18.56 10.93 21.55
CA PHE A 341 19.97 11.05 21.20
C PHE A 341 20.85 10.79 22.42
N THR A 342 21.87 9.93 22.28
CA THR A 342 22.81 9.67 23.38
C THR A 342 23.74 10.86 23.56
N VAL A 343 23.61 11.56 24.68
CA VAL A 343 24.46 12.70 25.05
C VAL A 343 25.46 12.34 26.15
N PRO A 344 26.57 13.10 26.30
CA PRO A 344 27.49 12.94 27.42
C PRO A 344 26.79 13.00 28.78
N LYS A 345 27.37 12.32 29.78
CA LYS A 345 26.79 12.25 31.13
C LYS A 345 26.68 13.65 31.75
N GLY A 346 25.47 14.02 32.15
CA GLY A 346 25.17 15.32 32.75
C GLY A 346 24.65 16.37 31.77
N GLU A 347 24.64 16.06 30.48
CA GLU A 347 24.07 16.92 29.44
C GLU A 347 22.62 16.55 29.12
N THR A 348 21.90 17.51 28.54
CA THR A 348 20.64 17.33 27.83
C THR A 348 20.89 17.41 26.32
N ALA A 349 19.93 16.96 25.49
CA ALA A 349 20.03 17.15 24.04
C ALA A 349 20.21 18.63 23.66
N PHE A 350 19.46 19.52 24.31
CA PHE A 350 19.58 20.96 24.04
C PHE A 350 20.92 21.55 24.50
N SER A 351 21.38 21.25 25.71
CA SER A 351 22.66 21.79 26.21
C SER A 351 23.86 21.33 25.39
N TYR A 352 23.84 20.08 24.91
CA TYR A 352 24.87 19.57 24.01
C TYR A 352 24.82 20.23 22.62
N LEU A 353 23.63 20.37 22.04
CA LEU A 353 23.42 21.11 20.79
C LEU A 353 23.89 22.57 20.89
N TYR A 354 23.54 23.23 22.00
CA TYR A 354 23.92 24.61 22.30
C TYR A 354 25.45 24.76 22.25
N GLN A 355 26.18 23.87 22.91
CA GLN A 355 27.64 23.88 22.91
C GLN A 355 28.21 23.71 21.48
N LEU A 356 27.75 22.69 20.75
CA LEU A 356 28.22 22.41 19.39
C LEU A 356 27.98 23.60 18.43
N ALA A 357 26.81 24.23 18.52
CA ALA A 357 26.46 25.35 17.66
C ALA A 357 27.33 26.59 17.97
N HIS A 358 27.61 26.85 19.25
CA HIS A 358 28.52 27.93 19.67
C HIS A 358 29.98 27.69 19.25
N ASP A 359 30.47 26.45 19.38
CA ASP A 359 31.80 26.09 18.90
C ASP A 359 31.91 26.25 17.37
N GLY A 360 30.87 25.82 16.64
CA GLY A 360 30.74 26.02 15.20
C GLY A 360 30.74 27.49 14.78
N LEU A 361 30.08 28.37 15.55
CA LEU A 361 30.08 29.82 15.32
C LEU A 361 31.50 30.40 15.35
N LEU A 362 32.33 29.99 16.32
CA LEU A 362 33.72 30.44 16.46
C LEU A 362 34.63 29.95 15.33
N VAL A 363 34.28 28.83 14.70
CA VAL A 363 34.98 28.31 13.53
C VAL A 363 34.57 29.08 12.27
N ARG A 364 33.27 29.24 12.03
CA ARG A 364 32.72 29.82 10.80
C ARG A 364 32.83 31.35 10.72
N TYR A 365 32.71 32.06 11.83
CA TYR A 365 32.71 33.53 11.86
C TYR A 365 33.93 34.08 12.61
N ARG A 366 34.90 34.60 11.86
CA ARG A 366 36.13 35.21 12.42
C ARG A 366 36.38 36.60 11.83
N PRO A 367 36.12 37.71 12.57
CA PRO A 367 35.56 37.75 13.94
C PRO A 367 34.06 37.42 13.98
N VAL A 368 33.57 36.97 15.14
CA VAL A 368 32.13 36.77 15.37
C VAL A 368 31.41 38.12 15.28
N THR A 369 30.37 38.20 14.45
CA THR A 369 29.57 39.42 14.28
C THR A 369 28.39 39.43 15.24
N ARG A 370 27.93 40.63 15.63
CA ARG A 370 26.72 40.79 16.46
C ARG A 370 25.49 40.16 15.81
N ARG A 371 25.37 40.27 14.48
CA ARG A 371 24.26 39.71 13.70
C ARG A 371 24.24 38.18 13.76
N ALA A 372 25.38 37.54 13.55
CA ALA A 372 25.49 36.08 13.61
C ALA A 372 25.16 35.56 15.02
N LEU A 373 25.68 36.21 16.07
CA LEU A 373 25.36 35.84 17.45
C LEU A 373 23.87 36.00 17.78
N GLN A 374 23.25 37.10 17.35
CA GLN A 374 21.81 37.33 17.56
C GLN A 374 20.94 36.29 16.85
N GLN A 375 21.27 35.95 15.60
CA GLN A 375 20.56 34.92 14.86
C GLN A 375 20.71 33.55 15.52
N LEU A 376 21.93 33.17 15.94
CA LEU A 376 22.17 31.89 16.59
C LEU A 376 21.35 31.75 17.88
N THR A 377 21.30 32.78 18.72
CA THR A 377 20.50 32.78 19.95
C THR A 377 19.01 32.65 19.66
N HIS A 378 18.49 33.35 18.64
CA HIS A 378 17.09 33.27 18.23
C HIS A 378 16.71 31.86 17.75
N GLU A 379 17.54 31.26 16.89
CA GLU A 379 17.29 29.91 16.38
C GLU A 379 17.33 28.86 17.48
N LEU A 380 18.31 28.94 18.40
CA LEU A 380 18.41 28.01 19.53
C LEU A 380 17.20 28.11 20.48
N ASP A 381 16.69 29.31 20.76
CA ASP A 381 15.49 29.50 21.58
C ASP A 381 14.25 28.85 20.94
N ILE A 382 14.08 28.98 19.61
CA ILE A 382 13.00 28.31 18.89
C ILE A 382 13.17 26.78 18.92
N ILE A 383 14.39 26.28 18.69
CA ILE A 383 14.69 24.84 18.71
C ILE A 383 14.40 24.23 20.10
N GLU A 384 14.69 24.96 21.18
CA GLU A 384 14.38 24.53 22.55
C GLU A 384 12.86 24.42 22.76
N ARG A 385 12.13 25.49 22.43
CA ARG A 385 10.67 25.54 22.61
C ARG A 385 9.91 24.52 21.77
N THR A 386 10.43 24.20 20.59
CA THR A 386 9.86 23.20 19.68
C THR A 386 10.36 21.78 19.96
N ASN A 387 11.26 21.60 20.93
CA ASN A 387 11.87 20.32 21.31
C ASN A 387 12.56 19.59 20.13
N LEU A 388 13.21 20.35 19.23
CA LEU A 388 13.85 19.81 18.03
C LEU A 388 15.34 19.48 18.22
N ALA A 389 15.87 19.63 19.44
CA ALA A 389 17.31 19.48 19.68
C ALA A 389 17.86 18.11 19.26
N GLU A 390 17.14 17.02 19.57
CA GLU A 390 17.55 15.66 19.18
C GLU A 390 17.60 15.49 17.67
N PHE A 391 16.65 16.07 16.94
CA PHE A 391 16.61 16.01 15.47
C PHE A 391 17.87 16.62 14.85
N PHE A 392 18.29 17.80 15.30
CA PHE A 392 19.55 18.42 14.85
C PHE A 392 20.77 17.58 15.22
N LEU A 393 20.80 16.97 16.41
CA LEU A 393 21.91 16.14 16.85
C LEU A 393 22.06 14.87 16.00
N ILE A 394 20.96 14.22 15.61
CA ILE A 394 21.00 13.04 14.73
C ILE A 394 21.57 13.42 13.37
N VAL A 395 21.08 14.52 12.78
CA VAL A 395 21.56 15.00 11.49
C VAL A 395 23.02 15.42 11.55
N TRP A 396 23.44 16.09 12.64
CA TRP A 396 24.84 16.42 12.90
C TRP A 396 25.71 15.16 13.00
N ASP A 397 25.27 14.12 13.72
CA ASP A 397 26.00 12.86 13.90
C ASP A 397 26.22 12.15 12.54
N LEU A 398 25.20 12.14 11.68
CA LEU A 398 25.31 11.61 10.32
C LEU A 398 26.32 12.38 9.46
N MET A 399 26.29 13.71 9.54
CA MET A 399 27.24 14.57 8.81
C MET A 399 28.67 14.43 9.36
N GLU A 400 28.82 14.26 10.66
CA GLU A 400 30.11 14.04 11.31
C GLU A 400 30.70 12.66 10.97
N PHE A 401 29.87 11.62 10.92
CA PHE A 401 30.27 10.31 10.38
C PHE A 401 30.73 10.43 8.93
N ALA A 402 29.91 11.07 8.07
CA ALA A 402 30.24 11.25 6.66
C ALA A 402 31.58 11.99 6.50
N ARG A 403 31.79 13.08 7.25
CA ARG A 403 33.05 13.84 7.26
C ARG A 403 34.24 12.98 7.67
N LYS A 404 34.14 12.20 8.76
CA LYS A 404 35.19 11.29 9.22
C LYS A 404 35.51 10.18 8.22
N ALA A 405 34.49 9.70 7.51
CA ALA A 405 34.63 8.68 6.47
C ALA A 405 35.05 9.26 5.09
N GLY A 406 35.23 10.59 4.98
CA GLY A 406 35.54 11.27 3.72
C GLY A 406 34.41 11.17 2.68
N ILE A 407 33.16 11.04 3.13
CA ILE A 407 31.96 11.03 2.30
C ILE A 407 31.48 12.47 2.18
N ILE A 408 31.29 12.94 0.94
CA ILE A 408 30.75 14.27 0.68
C ILE A 408 29.26 14.24 0.97
N GLY A 409 28.82 15.13 1.87
CA GLY A 409 27.42 15.35 2.23
C GLY A 409 27.08 16.85 2.22
N GLN A 410 25.82 17.18 1.95
CA GLN A 410 25.31 18.55 1.97
C GLN A 410 23.81 18.56 2.28
N GLY A 411 23.39 19.33 3.29
CA GLY A 411 21.98 19.61 3.53
C GLY A 411 21.38 20.51 2.43
N ARG A 412 20.12 20.26 2.08
CA ARG A 412 19.39 21.00 1.04
C ARG A 412 18.05 21.55 1.54
N GLY A 413 17.38 22.31 0.68
CA GLY A 413 16.09 22.91 1.01
C GLY A 413 16.22 23.96 2.11
N SER A 414 15.20 24.06 2.97
CA SER A 414 15.13 25.04 4.04
C SER A 414 16.17 24.86 5.14
N ALA A 415 16.84 23.70 5.23
CA ALA A 415 17.98 23.54 6.13
C ALA A 415 19.08 24.58 5.87
N GLY A 416 19.20 25.07 4.64
CA GLY A 416 20.13 26.16 4.27
C GLY A 416 19.80 27.52 4.91
N ASP A 417 18.58 27.70 5.41
CA ASP A 417 18.13 28.96 6.00
C ASP A 417 18.53 29.10 7.49
N SER A 418 19.16 28.08 8.09
CA SER A 418 19.49 28.02 9.53
C SER A 418 20.98 28.25 9.80
N ILE A 419 21.29 29.21 10.68
CA ILE A 419 22.66 29.40 11.17
C ILE A 419 23.10 28.24 12.07
N VAL A 420 22.18 27.62 12.81
CA VAL A 420 22.48 26.41 13.60
C VAL A 420 22.94 25.28 12.67
N ALA A 421 22.21 25.01 11.59
CA ALA A 421 22.60 23.99 10.62
C ALA A 421 23.97 24.28 9.97
N TYR A 422 24.24 25.55 9.63
CA TYR A 422 25.53 25.98 9.10
C TYR A 422 26.69 25.82 10.09
N CYS A 423 26.48 26.20 11.36
CA CYS A 423 27.46 26.06 12.44
C CYS A 423 27.79 24.60 12.74
N LEU A 424 26.79 23.71 12.66
CA LEU A 424 26.98 22.26 12.81
C LEU A 424 27.64 21.59 11.60
N GLY A 425 27.82 22.31 10.48
CA GLY A 425 28.34 21.76 9.24
C GLY A 425 27.35 20.87 8.48
N ILE A 426 26.05 20.96 8.81
CA ILE A 426 24.98 20.29 8.07
C ILE A 426 24.83 20.91 6.68
N THR A 427 24.93 22.24 6.60
CA THR A 427 24.94 23.00 5.35
C THR A 427 26.24 23.78 5.20
N LYS A 428 26.65 24.00 3.95
CA LYS A 428 27.78 24.88 3.60
C LYS A 428 27.39 26.32 3.24
N VAL A 429 26.10 26.65 3.24
CA VAL A 429 25.58 27.96 2.82
C VAL A 429 25.46 28.87 4.04
N ASP A 430 26.09 30.05 4.02
CA ASP A 430 25.96 31.06 5.08
C ASP A 430 24.60 31.80 4.96
N PRO A 431 23.65 31.59 5.89
CA PRO A 431 22.33 32.22 5.81
C PRO A 431 22.37 33.73 6.09
N ILE A 432 23.36 34.22 6.82
CA ILE A 432 23.52 35.64 7.15
C ILE A 432 24.00 36.41 5.92
N GLU A 433 25.01 35.88 5.23
CA GLU A 433 25.53 36.47 3.99
C GLU A 433 24.45 36.53 2.92
N HIS A 434 23.72 35.43 2.74
CA HIS A 434 22.69 35.29 1.71
C HIS A 434 21.31 35.82 2.11
N LYS A 435 21.15 36.36 3.34
CA LYS A 435 19.90 36.93 3.88
C LYS A 435 18.72 35.94 3.81
N LEU A 436 19.01 34.69 4.14
CA LEU A 436 18.01 33.63 4.21
C LEU A 436 17.16 33.77 5.48
N LEU A 437 15.95 33.22 5.46
CA LEU A 437 14.93 33.42 6.50
C LEU A 437 14.69 32.12 7.26
N PHE A 438 15.15 32.04 8.50
CA PHE A 438 15.00 30.86 9.36
C PHE A 438 13.54 30.42 9.52
N GLU A 439 12.59 31.36 9.55
CA GLU A 439 11.16 31.07 9.73
C GLU A 439 10.54 30.30 8.54
N ARG A 440 11.23 30.22 7.40
CA ARG A 440 10.85 29.32 6.30
C ARG A 440 11.16 27.86 6.61
N PHE A 441 12.13 27.62 7.48
CA PHE A 441 12.56 26.31 7.92
C PHE A 441 11.75 25.83 9.12
N ILE A 442 11.77 26.58 10.22
CA ILE A 442 11.04 26.23 11.46
C ILE A 442 10.12 27.39 11.83
N ASN A 443 8.85 27.09 12.04
CA ASN A 443 7.84 28.03 12.53
C ASN A 443 6.98 27.32 13.57
N GLU A 444 6.73 27.98 14.71
CA GLU A 444 5.91 27.48 15.81
C GLU A 444 4.49 27.05 15.40
N ALA A 445 3.98 27.57 14.27
CA ALA A 445 2.66 27.25 13.72
C ALA A 445 2.63 26.13 12.65
N ARG A 446 3.75 25.47 12.34
CA ARG A 446 3.85 24.45 11.27
C ARG A 446 4.18 23.04 11.78
N ALA A 447 3.97 22.05 10.90
CA ALA A 447 4.41 20.67 11.06
C ALA A 447 5.95 20.56 11.19
N LEU A 448 6.42 19.41 11.68
CA LEU A 448 7.84 19.06 11.87
C LEU A 448 8.71 19.42 10.65
N PRO A 449 9.93 19.96 10.84
CA PRO A 449 10.81 20.33 9.73
C PRO A 449 11.38 19.08 9.02
N ASP A 450 11.55 19.16 7.71
CA ASP A 450 12.24 18.15 6.90
C ASP A 450 13.69 18.61 6.66
N ILE A 451 14.68 17.78 7.04
CA ILE A 451 16.08 17.99 6.67
C ILE A 451 16.48 16.89 5.68
N ASP A 452 16.52 17.28 4.42
CA ASP A 452 17.07 16.49 3.33
C ASP A 452 18.61 16.62 3.33
N ILE A 453 19.30 15.49 3.28
CA ILE A 453 20.77 15.46 3.17
C ILE A 453 21.16 14.71 1.91
N ASP A 454 21.86 15.38 1.00
CA ASP A 454 22.41 14.74 -0.21
C ASP A 454 23.81 14.19 0.09
N PHE A 455 24.03 12.91 -0.23
CA PHE A 455 25.34 12.27 -0.17
C PHE A 455 25.84 11.87 -1.56
N ASP A 456 27.15 11.61 -1.66
CA ASP A 456 27.75 10.89 -2.78
C ASP A 456 26.94 9.61 -3.09
N VAL A 457 26.47 9.50 -4.33
CA VAL A 457 25.66 8.37 -4.81
C VAL A 457 26.33 7.01 -4.59
N ASN A 458 27.66 6.94 -4.65
CA ASN A 458 28.40 5.69 -4.54
C ASN A 458 28.63 5.27 -3.07
N ARG A 459 28.51 6.22 -2.13
CA ARG A 459 28.89 6.02 -0.72
C ARG A 459 27.77 6.24 0.28
N ARG A 460 26.58 6.66 -0.17
CA ARG A 460 25.39 6.82 0.68
C ARG A 460 25.04 5.56 1.47
N GLU A 461 25.26 4.38 0.90
CA GLU A 461 24.96 3.13 1.61
C GLU A 461 25.72 3.03 2.94
N GLU A 462 26.95 3.53 3.00
CA GLU A 462 27.74 3.54 4.24
C GLU A 462 27.05 4.36 5.34
N VAL A 463 26.38 5.45 4.99
CA VAL A 463 25.63 6.31 5.93
C VAL A 463 24.35 5.62 6.42
N ILE A 464 23.63 4.94 5.53
CA ILE A 464 22.44 4.14 5.90
C ILE A 464 22.84 3.03 6.86
N GLN A 465 23.92 2.30 6.54
CA GLN A 465 24.40 1.20 7.38
C GLN A 465 24.94 1.68 8.72
N TYR A 466 25.57 2.86 8.75
CA TYR A 466 25.93 3.52 10.00
C TYR A 466 24.71 3.79 10.87
N LEU A 467 23.60 4.28 10.29
CA LEU A 467 22.38 4.54 11.03
C LEU A 467 21.81 3.25 11.64
N TYR A 468 21.73 2.17 10.86
CA TYR A 468 21.32 0.86 11.39
C TYR A 468 22.20 0.36 12.54
N GLN A 469 23.53 0.54 12.43
CA GLN A 469 24.46 0.13 13.49
C GLN A 469 24.37 1.02 14.74
N ARG A 470 24.13 2.32 14.54
CA ARG A 470 24.11 3.33 15.61
C ARG A 470 22.86 3.23 16.48
N TYR A 471 21.70 2.99 15.88
CA TYR A 471 20.40 2.95 16.56
C TYR A 471 19.88 1.52 16.78
N GLY A 472 20.36 0.56 15.98
CA GLY A 472 19.89 -0.82 16.02
C GLY A 472 18.84 -1.11 14.95
N ALA A 473 18.80 -2.37 14.49
CA ALA A 473 17.91 -2.82 13.42
C ALA A 473 16.42 -2.72 13.77
N ASP A 474 16.08 -2.73 15.07
CA ASP A 474 14.71 -2.61 15.56
C ASP A 474 14.25 -1.15 15.71
N HIS A 475 15.16 -0.18 15.59
CA HIS A 475 14.89 1.25 15.84
C HIS A 475 15.00 2.12 14.59
N ALA A 476 15.38 1.51 13.47
CA ALA A 476 15.58 2.23 12.23
C ALA A 476 15.06 1.40 11.06
N ALA A 477 14.38 2.05 10.12
CA ALA A 477 13.97 1.44 8.87
C ALA A 477 13.85 2.48 7.76
N MET A 478 14.00 2.04 6.52
CA MET A 478 13.66 2.87 5.37
C MET A 478 12.14 3.03 5.32
N VAL A 479 11.65 4.22 4.94
CA VAL A 479 10.24 4.37 4.61
C VAL A 479 9.95 3.58 3.33
N CYS A 480 8.80 2.93 3.21
CA CYS A 480 8.44 2.26 1.96
C CYS A 480 7.90 3.23 0.92
N THR A 481 7.69 2.71 -0.28
CA THR A 481 6.90 3.38 -1.29
C THR A 481 5.86 2.40 -1.80
N VAL A 482 4.59 2.76 -1.71
CA VAL A 482 3.52 1.97 -2.32
C VAL A 482 3.59 2.16 -3.84
N VAL A 483 4.07 1.15 -4.56
CA VAL A 483 4.15 1.20 -6.01
C VAL A 483 2.78 0.83 -6.57
N THR A 484 2.17 1.75 -7.30
CA THR A 484 0.80 1.60 -7.81
C THR A 484 0.75 1.23 -9.29
N TYR A 485 -0.38 0.66 -9.72
CA TYR A 485 -0.71 0.55 -11.14
C TYR A 485 -0.85 1.94 -11.77
N ARG A 486 -0.36 2.05 -13.00
CA ARG A 486 -0.33 3.24 -13.86
C ARG A 486 -0.68 2.80 -15.27
N ALA A 487 -1.04 3.73 -16.15
CA ALA A 487 -1.57 3.44 -17.49
C ALA A 487 -0.93 2.22 -18.19
N ARG A 488 0.40 2.21 -18.34
CA ARG A 488 1.12 1.12 -19.01
C ARG A 488 1.10 -0.21 -18.27
N SER A 489 1.23 -0.21 -16.94
CA SER A 489 1.20 -1.45 -16.15
C SER A 489 -0.23 -1.99 -16.02
N ALA A 490 -1.22 -1.12 -15.84
CA ALA A 490 -2.64 -1.47 -15.83
C ALA A 490 -3.03 -2.18 -17.13
N VAL A 491 -2.80 -1.55 -18.29
CA VAL A 491 -3.10 -2.16 -19.59
C VAL A 491 -2.37 -3.48 -19.78
N ARG A 492 -1.09 -3.59 -19.38
CA ARG A 492 -0.32 -4.83 -19.51
C ARG A 492 -0.92 -5.98 -18.71
N GLU A 493 -1.30 -5.74 -17.45
CA GLU A 493 -1.76 -6.81 -16.58
C GLU A 493 -3.25 -7.14 -16.81
N VAL A 494 -4.11 -6.12 -16.97
CA VAL A 494 -5.54 -6.33 -17.27
C VAL A 494 -5.71 -7.02 -18.63
N ALA A 495 -4.97 -6.61 -19.67
CA ALA A 495 -5.07 -7.26 -20.97
C ALA A 495 -4.61 -8.73 -20.94
N LYS A 496 -3.61 -9.08 -20.11
CA LYS A 496 -3.24 -10.49 -19.91
C LYS A 496 -4.38 -11.27 -19.26
N ALA A 497 -4.99 -10.75 -18.19
CA ALA A 497 -6.11 -11.40 -17.51
C ALA A 497 -7.31 -11.63 -18.44
N LEU A 498 -7.59 -10.65 -19.31
CA LEU A 498 -8.65 -10.74 -20.34
C LEU A 498 -8.28 -11.62 -21.56
N GLY A 499 -7.06 -12.17 -21.61
CA GLY A 499 -6.62 -13.10 -22.65
C GLY A 499 -6.21 -12.46 -23.97
N PHE A 500 -5.78 -11.19 -23.98
CA PHE A 500 -5.24 -10.55 -25.18
C PHE A 500 -3.90 -11.18 -25.60
N PRO A 501 -3.59 -11.25 -26.92
CA PRO A 501 -2.34 -11.80 -27.40
C PRO A 501 -1.14 -10.89 -27.02
N PRO A 502 0.03 -11.45 -26.63
CA PRO A 502 1.18 -10.69 -26.15
C PRO A 502 1.63 -9.55 -27.07
N ASP A 503 1.61 -9.78 -28.39
CA ASP A 503 2.00 -8.77 -29.38
C ASP A 503 1.06 -7.56 -29.37
N GLY A 504 -0.24 -7.78 -29.16
CA GLY A 504 -1.23 -6.71 -29.01
C GLY A 504 -1.06 -5.93 -27.72
N ILE A 505 -0.70 -6.61 -26.62
CA ILE A 505 -0.47 -5.98 -25.32
C ILE A 505 0.72 -5.02 -25.37
N ASP A 506 1.85 -5.45 -25.97
CA ASP A 506 3.04 -4.60 -26.05
C ASP A 506 2.79 -3.36 -26.94
N ALA A 507 1.99 -3.51 -27.99
CA ALA A 507 1.56 -2.39 -28.83
C ALA A 507 0.71 -1.38 -28.08
N LEU A 508 -0.34 -1.85 -27.40
CA LEU A 508 -1.21 -1.00 -26.58
C LEU A 508 -0.39 -0.24 -25.54
N ALA A 509 0.49 -0.93 -24.82
CA ALA A 509 1.29 -0.30 -23.78
C ALA A 509 2.29 0.75 -24.32
N LYS A 510 2.78 0.59 -25.57
CA LYS A 510 3.70 1.54 -26.21
C LYS A 510 3.00 2.77 -26.77
N ALA A 511 1.73 2.65 -27.13
CA ALA A 511 0.93 3.76 -27.65
C ALA A 511 0.56 4.80 -26.59
N LEU A 512 0.67 4.46 -25.30
CA LEU A 512 0.36 5.35 -24.19
C LEU A 512 1.51 6.30 -23.87
N ASP A 513 1.23 7.60 -23.83
CA ASP A 513 2.17 8.65 -23.39
C ASP A 513 1.85 9.14 -21.96
N THR A 514 0.66 8.81 -21.46
CA THR A 514 0.18 9.18 -20.13
C THR A 514 0.68 8.29 -19.00
N ARG A 515 0.60 8.86 -17.79
CA ARG A 515 0.83 8.15 -16.53
C ARG A 515 -0.46 7.57 -15.94
N ASP A 516 -1.60 8.23 -16.12
CA ASP A 516 -2.86 7.87 -15.47
C ASP A 516 -3.71 6.97 -16.37
N ALA A 517 -4.21 5.85 -15.84
CA ALA A 517 -4.89 4.85 -16.66
C ALA A 517 -6.29 5.28 -17.12
N ALA A 518 -6.91 6.24 -16.42
CA ALA A 518 -8.14 6.88 -16.86
C ALA A 518 -8.01 7.58 -18.23
N ASP A 519 -6.79 7.97 -18.62
CA ASP A 519 -6.52 8.63 -19.89
C ASP A 519 -6.17 7.66 -21.04
N VAL A 520 -6.19 6.34 -20.79
CA VAL A 520 -5.84 5.32 -21.80
C VAL A 520 -6.69 5.44 -23.06
N ALA A 521 -7.99 5.63 -22.89
CA ALA A 521 -8.89 5.82 -24.03
C ALA A 521 -8.50 7.06 -24.87
N ARG A 522 -8.19 8.18 -24.20
CA ARG A 522 -7.74 9.41 -24.87
C ARG A 522 -6.43 9.18 -25.64
N ASP A 523 -5.46 8.52 -25.03
CA ASP A 523 -4.15 8.30 -25.67
C ASP A 523 -4.23 7.39 -26.89
N LEU A 524 -4.99 6.30 -26.78
CA LEU A 524 -5.23 5.40 -27.92
C LEU A 524 -5.96 6.13 -29.06
N ALA A 525 -6.88 7.03 -28.73
CA ALA A 525 -7.55 7.91 -29.69
C ALA A 525 -6.58 8.90 -30.36
N LEU A 526 -5.67 9.52 -29.59
CA LEU A 526 -4.71 10.52 -30.08
C LEU A 526 -3.55 9.93 -30.91
N ASP A 527 -3.15 8.68 -30.64
CA ASP A 527 -2.12 7.96 -31.43
C ASP A 527 -2.56 7.71 -32.88
N GLY A 528 -3.87 7.63 -33.12
CA GLY A 528 -4.47 7.42 -34.44
C GLY A 528 -4.39 5.99 -34.97
N SER A 529 -3.46 5.16 -34.50
CA SER A 529 -3.34 3.73 -34.89
C SER A 529 -4.48 2.86 -34.35
N PHE A 530 -5.23 3.36 -33.37
CA PHE A 530 -6.38 2.69 -32.75
C PHE A 530 -7.72 3.42 -32.99
N ALA A 531 -7.78 4.38 -33.93
CA ALA A 531 -9.04 5.10 -34.22
C ALA A 531 -10.19 4.14 -34.61
N TRP A 532 -9.85 3.05 -35.33
CA TRP A 532 -10.79 1.98 -35.68
C TRP A 532 -11.46 1.32 -34.46
N LEU A 533 -10.78 1.29 -33.31
CA LEU A 533 -11.31 0.72 -32.07
C LEU A 533 -12.49 1.57 -31.58
N PHE A 534 -12.37 2.90 -31.60
CA PHE A 534 -13.43 3.81 -31.15
C PHE A 534 -14.65 3.77 -32.06
N ASP A 535 -14.44 3.66 -33.37
CA ASP A 535 -15.51 3.44 -34.35
C ASP A 535 -16.26 2.11 -34.07
N GLU A 536 -15.55 1.03 -33.78
CA GLU A 536 -16.15 -0.28 -33.45
C GLU A 536 -16.78 -0.33 -32.04
N LEU A 537 -16.34 0.52 -31.12
CA LEU A 537 -16.96 0.71 -29.80
C LEU A 537 -18.22 1.58 -29.85
N GLY A 538 -18.54 2.17 -31.00
CA GLY A 538 -19.66 3.09 -31.16
C GLY A 538 -19.46 4.41 -30.38
N VAL A 539 -18.20 4.79 -30.14
CA VAL A 539 -17.83 6.02 -29.44
C VAL A 539 -17.49 7.08 -30.49
N ASP A 540 -18.33 8.11 -30.63
CA ASP A 540 -18.02 9.23 -31.51
C ASP A 540 -16.84 10.02 -30.94
N MET A 541 -15.75 10.10 -31.72
CA MET A 541 -14.55 10.83 -31.36
C MET A 541 -14.78 12.34 -31.19
N ALA A 542 -15.91 12.87 -31.70
CA ALA A 542 -16.36 14.24 -31.44
C ALA A 542 -16.99 14.42 -30.04
N ASP A 543 -17.56 13.37 -29.45
CA ASP A 543 -18.16 13.36 -28.11
C ASP A 543 -17.14 13.10 -27.00
N VAL A 544 -15.98 12.53 -27.35
CA VAL A 544 -14.80 12.48 -26.47
C VAL A 544 -14.17 13.88 -26.43
N ALA A 545 -14.85 14.82 -25.77
CA ALA A 545 -14.30 16.11 -25.44
C ALA A 545 -13.04 15.88 -24.60
N VAL A 546 -11.87 16.01 -25.22
CA VAL A 546 -10.56 15.88 -24.55
C VAL A 546 -10.49 16.95 -23.47
N PRO A 547 -10.62 16.61 -22.17
CA PRO A 547 -10.37 17.59 -21.13
C PRO A 547 -8.89 17.96 -21.20
N PRO A 548 -8.51 19.23 -21.02
CA PRO A 548 -7.10 19.61 -20.97
C PRO A 548 -6.38 18.73 -19.94
N GLY A 549 -5.25 18.15 -20.33
CA GLY A 549 -4.43 17.34 -19.44
C GLY A 549 -4.05 18.13 -18.19
N ARG A 550 -3.79 17.42 -17.08
CA ARG A 550 -3.34 18.01 -15.80
C ARG A 550 -2.06 18.87 -15.94
N ASP A 551 -1.32 18.71 -17.05
CA ASP A 551 -0.09 19.42 -17.40
C ASP A 551 -0.30 20.63 -18.32
N GLY A 552 -1.55 21.03 -18.60
CA GLY A 552 -1.85 22.22 -19.40
C GLY A 552 -1.48 22.11 -20.88
N ARG A 553 -1.18 20.90 -21.39
CA ARG A 553 -1.01 20.70 -22.84
C ARG A 553 -2.39 20.81 -23.51
N GLY A 554 -2.55 21.88 -24.28
CA GLY A 554 -3.80 22.22 -24.96
C GLY A 554 -4.29 21.14 -25.92
N SER A 555 -5.56 21.27 -26.34
CA SER A 555 -6.23 20.47 -27.35
C SER A 555 -5.34 20.27 -28.59
N GLY A 556 -4.65 19.13 -28.65
CA GLY A 556 -3.75 18.79 -29.75
C GLY A 556 -4.49 17.95 -30.77
N LEU A 557 -4.54 18.43 -32.01
CA LEU A 557 -5.00 17.71 -33.20
C LEU A 557 -4.53 16.24 -33.17
N VAL A 558 -5.45 15.32 -33.42
CA VAL A 558 -5.18 13.89 -33.70
C VAL A 558 -3.94 13.82 -34.59
N ARG A 559 -2.89 13.13 -34.15
CA ARG A 559 -1.69 12.99 -34.97
C ARG A 559 -2.08 12.28 -36.27
N PRO A 560 -1.64 12.75 -37.45
CA PRO A 560 -1.81 11.96 -38.67
C PRO A 560 -1.22 10.58 -38.40
N THR A 561 -1.97 9.53 -38.75
CA THR A 561 -1.64 8.11 -38.59
C THR A 561 -0.13 7.90 -38.53
N SER A 562 0.39 7.48 -37.37
CA SER A 562 1.81 7.17 -37.28
C SER A 562 2.14 6.10 -38.35
N ASP A 563 3.27 6.25 -39.04
CA ASP A 563 3.86 5.21 -39.93
C ASP A 563 4.38 4.02 -39.09
N SER A 564 3.68 3.67 -38.01
CA SER A 564 3.97 2.48 -37.25
C SER A 564 3.63 1.25 -38.11
N SER A 565 4.51 0.25 -38.06
CA SER A 565 4.31 -1.07 -38.70
C SER A 565 3.03 -1.81 -38.27
N TRP A 566 2.17 -1.20 -37.44
CA TRP A 566 0.87 -1.69 -37.03
C TRP A 566 -0.22 -1.44 -38.06
N ASN A 567 -0.20 -0.32 -38.79
CA ASN A 567 -1.18 -0.05 -39.86
C ASN A 567 -1.11 -1.05 -41.02
N SER A 568 0.02 -1.76 -41.15
CA SER A 568 0.28 -2.78 -42.16
C SER A 568 0.19 -4.23 -41.65
N ARG A 569 -0.08 -4.44 -40.35
CA ARG A 569 -0.36 -5.76 -39.79
C ARG A 569 -1.84 -6.11 -39.99
N PRO A 570 -2.19 -7.38 -40.20
CA PRO A 570 -3.59 -7.80 -40.20
C PRO A 570 -4.21 -7.37 -38.87
N ARG A 571 -5.31 -6.61 -38.95
CA ARG A 571 -6.07 -6.16 -37.77
C ARG A 571 -6.33 -7.38 -36.88
N PRO A 572 -6.13 -7.29 -35.55
CA PRO A 572 -6.61 -8.34 -34.66
C PRO A 572 -8.10 -8.51 -34.96
N THR A 573 -8.51 -9.70 -35.36
CA THR A 573 -9.92 -9.95 -35.66
C THR A 573 -10.67 -9.81 -34.34
N LEU A 574 -11.47 -8.74 -34.20
CA LEU A 574 -12.50 -8.71 -33.18
C LEU A 574 -13.45 -9.84 -33.53
N ASP A 575 -13.46 -10.94 -32.77
CA ASP A 575 -14.55 -11.91 -32.92
C ASP A 575 -15.82 -11.22 -32.39
N PRO A 576 -16.80 -10.88 -33.27
CA PRO A 576 -18.02 -10.21 -32.84
C PRO A 576 -19.05 -11.21 -32.30
N SER A 577 -18.72 -12.50 -32.23
CA SER A 577 -19.65 -13.54 -31.78
C SER A 577 -19.41 -13.94 -30.32
N PRO A 578 -20.44 -13.89 -29.44
CA PRO A 578 -20.39 -14.60 -28.17
C PRO A 578 -20.54 -16.08 -28.50
N ARG A 579 -19.46 -16.77 -28.89
CA ARG A 579 -19.50 -18.23 -28.95
C ARG A 579 -19.42 -18.76 -27.52
N PRO A 580 -20.33 -19.67 -27.11
CA PRO A 580 -20.08 -20.47 -25.93
C PRO A 580 -18.72 -21.14 -26.07
N ILE A 581 -17.88 -21.03 -25.04
CA ILE A 581 -16.46 -21.39 -25.03
C ILE A 581 -16.26 -22.93 -24.99
N SER A 582 -17.22 -23.72 -25.51
CA SER A 582 -17.23 -25.17 -25.33
C SER A 582 -16.66 -25.99 -26.49
N GLU A 583 -16.28 -25.43 -27.65
CA GLU A 583 -16.04 -26.27 -28.84
C GLU A 583 -14.79 -26.04 -29.71
N SER A 584 -13.88 -25.10 -29.43
CA SER A 584 -12.65 -24.99 -30.26
C SER A 584 -11.46 -25.71 -29.62
N GLY A 585 -11.22 -26.94 -30.08
CA GLY A 585 -10.02 -27.72 -29.75
C GLY A 585 -8.73 -26.98 -30.14
N TRP A 586 -7.93 -26.62 -29.13
CA TRP A 586 -6.65 -25.97 -29.30
C TRP A 586 -5.51 -26.84 -28.75
N THR A 587 -4.48 -27.04 -29.57
CA THR A 587 -3.25 -27.75 -29.20
C THR A 587 -2.19 -26.76 -28.70
N PRO A 588 -1.54 -27.03 -27.55
CA PRO A 588 -0.67 -26.05 -26.92
C PRO A 588 0.71 -25.97 -27.60
N PRO A 589 1.29 -24.79 -27.80
CA PRO A 589 2.71 -24.65 -28.15
C PRO A 589 3.58 -25.03 -26.95
N LYS A 590 4.68 -25.72 -27.23
CA LYS A 590 5.63 -26.23 -26.24
C LYS A 590 6.33 -25.07 -25.51
N ARG A 591 6.18 -25.08 -24.17
CA ARG A 591 6.95 -24.37 -23.13
C ARG A 591 7.04 -22.83 -23.27
N ALA A 592 6.22 -22.13 -22.49
CA ALA A 592 6.56 -20.82 -21.95
C ALA A 592 7.15 -21.01 -20.54
N ARG A 593 8.27 -20.37 -20.24
CA ARG A 593 8.89 -20.38 -18.90
C ARG A 593 7.97 -19.65 -17.94
N VAL A 594 7.79 -20.20 -16.74
CA VAL A 594 7.31 -19.47 -15.56
C VAL A 594 8.13 -18.18 -15.51
N LEU A 595 7.46 -17.02 -15.61
CA LEU A 595 8.08 -15.77 -15.23
C LEU A 595 8.20 -15.84 -13.72
N ASP A 596 9.38 -16.26 -13.29
CA ASP A 596 9.88 -16.02 -11.95
C ASP A 596 9.58 -14.55 -11.61
N ALA A 597 8.97 -14.30 -10.45
CA ALA A 597 8.69 -12.96 -9.93
C ALA A 597 9.98 -12.15 -9.65
N SER A 598 11.15 -12.73 -9.97
CA SER A 598 12.49 -12.14 -9.86
C SER A 598 12.94 -11.23 -11.01
N VAL A 599 12.07 -10.72 -11.89
CA VAL A 599 12.50 -9.71 -12.90
C VAL A 599 12.66 -8.32 -12.27
N THR A 600 13.55 -8.22 -11.28
CA THR A 600 14.45 -7.09 -11.11
C THR A 600 15.59 -7.27 -12.12
N SER A 601 15.48 -6.71 -13.33
CA SER A 601 16.67 -6.55 -14.15
C SER A 601 17.48 -5.36 -13.64
N VAL A 602 18.25 -5.59 -12.57
CA VAL A 602 19.52 -4.86 -12.36
C VAL A 602 20.52 -5.52 -13.31
N ARG A 603 20.88 -4.85 -14.41
CA ARG A 603 22.08 -5.22 -15.15
C ARG A 603 23.29 -4.77 -14.33
N HIS A 604 23.89 -5.69 -13.59
CA HIS A 604 25.29 -5.59 -13.21
C HIS A 604 26.12 -5.94 -14.45
N GLU A 605 26.60 -4.92 -15.19
CA GLU A 605 27.77 -5.08 -16.05
C GLU A 605 29.00 -4.78 -15.19
N SER A 606 29.62 -5.82 -14.63
CA SER A 606 30.98 -5.73 -14.08
C SER A 606 31.93 -6.54 -14.95
N GLU A 607 32.81 -5.80 -15.62
CA GLU A 607 34.15 -6.13 -16.13
C GLU A 607 34.31 -7.10 -17.32
N MET A 608 34.57 -6.50 -18.49
CA MET A 608 35.71 -6.88 -19.34
C MET A 608 36.24 -5.68 -20.15
N THR A 609 37.22 -5.01 -19.55
CA THR A 609 38.48 -4.52 -20.13
C THR A 609 38.68 -4.53 -21.66
N LYS A 610 38.96 -3.33 -22.21
CA LYS A 610 39.74 -2.99 -23.43
C LYS A 610 39.14 -3.25 -24.82
N ARG A 611 38.88 -2.14 -25.53
CA ARG A 611 39.47 -1.84 -26.86
C ARG A 611 39.36 -0.34 -27.17
N TYR A 612 40.25 0.46 -26.59
CA TYR A 612 40.73 1.67 -27.26
C TYR A 612 41.80 1.24 -28.25
N ALA A 613 41.43 1.12 -29.52
CA ALA A 613 42.37 1.04 -30.62
C ALA A 613 42.40 2.39 -31.33
N ARG A 614 43.62 2.91 -31.44
CA ARG A 614 44.05 4.12 -32.13
C ARG A 614 43.35 4.31 -33.49
N SER A 615 42.91 5.53 -33.75
CA SER A 615 43.07 6.16 -35.07
C SER A 615 43.43 7.62 -34.82
N GLY A 616 44.68 7.96 -35.12
CA GLY A 616 45.13 9.33 -35.22
C GLY A 616 44.72 9.95 -36.55
N GLU A 617 44.92 11.27 -36.59
CA GLU A 617 44.95 12.16 -37.76
C GLU A 617 43.62 12.48 -38.45
N LEU A 618 43.19 13.73 -38.26
CA LEU A 618 42.71 14.72 -39.24
C LEU A 618 42.32 15.96 -38.39
N ALA A 619 43.23 16.90 -38.16
CA ALA A 619 43.51 18.06 -39.01
C ALA A 619 42.27 18.93 -39.28
N GLY A 620 42.22 20.07 -38.58
CA GLY A 620 41.62 21.34 -38.98
C GLY A 620 40.19 21.33 -39.52
N GLU A 621 39.23 21.72 -38.68
CA GLU A 621 38.10 22.56 -39.09
C GLU A 621 37.50 23.24 -37.84
N ASP A 622 37.31 24.56 -37.93
CA ASP A 622 36.65 25.40 -36.92
C ASP A 622 35.21 24.91 -36.72
N LEU A 623 34.96 24.16 -35.65
CA LEU A 623 33.60 23.81 -35.24
C LEU A 623 33.04 24.94 -34.39
N GLY A 624 32.24 25.78 -35.05
CA GLY A 624 31.49 26.88 -34.42
C GLY A 624 30.70 26.43 -33.20
N LEU A 625 30.85 27.19 -32.12
CA LEU A 625 30.07 27.08 -30.88
C LEU A 625 28.57 27.08 -31.21
N PRO A 626 27.80 26.04 -30.82
CA PRO A 626 26.35 26.15 -30.84
C PRO A 626 25.93 27.12 -29.72
N THR A 627 25.27 28.21 -30.11
CA THR A 627 24.58 29.12 -29.19
C THR A 627 23.64 28.32 -28.27
N PRO A 628 23.60 28.61 -26.96
CA PRO A 628 22.69 27.92 -26.05
C PRO A 628 21.25 28.09 -26.53
N ARG A 629 20.54 26.99 -26.74
CA ARG A 629 19.08 27.02 -26.76
C ARG A 629 18.63 27.38 -25.36
N ASP A 630 17.88 28.46 -25.28
CA ASP A 630 17.22 28.97 -24.08
C ASP A 630 16.21 27.92 -23.58
N ASN A 631 16.68 26.98 -22.76
CA ASN A 631 15.82 26.11 -21.98
C ASN A 631 15.27 26.97 -20.85
N GLY A 632 14.09 27.53 -21.09
CA GLY A 632 13.38 28.43 -20.19
C GLY A 632 13.58 28.05 -18.72
N SER A 633 14.02 29.03 -17.95
CA SER A 633 14.25 28.94 -16.52
C SER A 633 13.04 28.34 -15.79
N PRO A 634 13.22 27.47 -14.78
CA PRO A 634 12.14 27.15 -13.87
C PRO A 634 11.83 28.43 -13.08
N GLY A 635 10.69 29.04 -13.37
CA GLY A 635 10.19 30.19 -12.63
C GLY A 635 9.97 29.85 -11.15
N PRO A 636 9.99 30.86 -10.26
CA PRO A 636 9.83 30.66 -8.83
C PRO A 636 8.47 30.02 -8.54
N SER A 637 8.45 29.01 -7.68
CA SER A 637 7.23 28.44 -7.12
C SER A 637 6.48 29.54 -6.34
N SER A 638 5.55 30.20 -7.02
CA SER A 638 4.66 31.17 -6.39
C SER A 638 3.75 30.42 -5.44
N GLY A 639 4.05 30.50 -4.15
CA GLY A 639 3.13 30.14 -3.08
C GLY A 639 1.88 31.01 -3.19
N ARG A 640 0.84 30.47 -3.83
CA ARG A 640 -0.52 30.93 -3.61
C ARG A 640 -1.14 30.03 -2.55
N PRO A 641 -1.84 30.59 -1.54
CA PRO A 641 -2.62 29.78 -0.61
C PRO A 641 -3.64 28.99 -1.42
N ALA A 642 -3.67 27.66 -1.22
CA ALA A 642 -4.69 26.81 -1.80
C ALA A 642 -6.04 27.20 -1.19
N VAL A 643 -6.85 27.94 -1.93
CA VAL A 643 -8.27 28.10 -1.61
C VAL A 643 -8.93 26.80 -2.04
N VAL A 644 -9.30 25.98 -1.06
CA VAL A 644 -10.05 24.75 -1.30
C VAL A 644 -11.41 25.14 -1.83
N HIS A 645 -11.64 24.91 -3.12
CA HIS A 645 -12.96 25.06 -3.72
C HIS A 645 -13.76 23.80 -3.40
N LEU A 646 -14.76 23.97 -2.54
CA LEU A 646 -15.74 22.94 -2.19
C LEU A 646 -16.83 22.94 -3.26
N ASP A 647 -17.25 21.75 -3.68
CA ASP A 647 -18.43 21.57 -4.53
C ASP A 647 -19.69 21.95 -3.74
N ALA A 648 -20.58 22.77 -4.32
CA ALA A 648 -21.74 23.32 -3.62
C ALA A 648 -22.87 22.30 -3.40
N GLU A 649 -22.86 21.15 -4.09
CA GLU A 649 -23.86 20.08 -3.93
C GLU A 649 -23.36 18.93 -3.05
N SER A 650 -22.06 18.62 -3.07
CA SER A 650 -21.51 17.49 -2.29
C SER A 650 -20.62 17.88 -1.11
N GLY A 651 -20.18 19.13 -0.96
CA GLY A 651 -19.35 19.59 0.16
C GLY A 651 -17.93 19.01 0.21
N ILE A 652 -17.51 18.27 -0.82
CA ILE A 652 -16.21 17.59 -0.92
C ILE A 652 -15.22 18.47 -1.72
N PRO A 653 -13.92 18.47 -1.39
CA PRO A 653 -12.88 19.08 -2.22
C PRO A 653 -12.91 18.52 -3.65
N VAL A 654 -12.95 19.41 -4.66
CA VAL A 654 -13.06 19.04 -6.09
C VAL A 654 -11.93 18.10 -6.57
N GLU A 655 -10.80 18.07 -5.87
CA GLU A 655 -9.66 17.20 -6.20
C GLU A 655 -9.82 15.74 -5.74
N GLU A 656 -10.73 15.44 -4.80
CA GLU A 656 -10.96 14.09 -4.25
C GLU A 656 -12.08 13.31 -4.97
N ARG A 657 -13.03 14.01 -5.61
CA ARG A 657 -14.14 13.39 -6.36
C ARG A 657 -13.69 12.55 -7.57
N ARG A 658 -12.45 12.70 -8.05
CA ARG A 658 -11.93 11.94 -9.20
C ARG A 658 -11.42 10.54 -8.86
N ARG A 659 -11.22 10.21 -7.57
CA ARG A 659 -10.82 8.86 -7.14
C ARG A 659 -11.99 8.02 -6.66
N ILE A 660 -13.08 8.64 -6.23
CA ILE A 660 -14.26 7.94 -5.75
C ILE A 660 -15.36 8.12 -6.79
N ARG A 661 -15.52 7.15 -7.71
CA ARG A 661 -16.78 7.00 -8.45
C ARG A 661 -17.81 6.42 -7.47
N VAL A 662 -18.38 7.27 -6.62
CA VAL A 662 -19.72 6.97 -6.09
C VAL A 662 -20.65 7.12 -7.29
N VAL A 663 -21.09 6.00 -7.87
CA VAL A 663 -22.25 6.03 -8.74
C VAL A 663 -23.40 6.45 -7.84
N ALA A 664 -23.85 7.70 -8.01
CA ALA A 664 -25.03 8.20 -7.34
C ALA A 664 -26.24 7.42 -7.85
N ASP A 665 -26.63 6.37 -7.15
CA ASP A 665 -28.01 5.88 -7.18
C ASP A 665 -28.65 6.27 -5.87
N VAL A 666 -29.16 7.51 -5.82
CA VAL A 666 -30.04 7.95 -4.74
C VAL A 666 -31.42 7.37 -5.03
N GLY A 667 -31.55 6.07 -4.80
CA GLY A 667 -32.79 5.32 -4.84
C GLY A 667 -33.08 4.72 -3.47
N ASP A 668 -34.27 4.97 -2.95
CA ASP A 668 -34.81 4.38 -1.72
C ASP A 668 -34.57 2.85 -1.69
N PRO A 669 -33.77 2.31 -0.73
CA PRO A 669 -33.40 0.90 -0.70
C PRO A 669 -34.60 -0.05 -0.52
N ASP A 670 -35.76 0.45 -0.06
CA ASP A 670 -36.98 -0.35 0.11
C ASP A 670 -37.91 -0.34 -1.13
N ALA A 671 -37.65 0.48 -2.14
CA ALA A 671 -38.53 0.63 -3.29
C ALA A 671 -38.38 -0.48 -4.35
N GLN A 672 -37.22 -1.15 -4.45
CA GLN A 672 -36.98 -2.21 -5.45
C GLN A 672 -37.63 -3.56 -5.10
N ALA A 673 -38.07 -3.77 -3.85
CA ALA A 673 -38.72 -5.01 -3.43
C ALA A 673 -40.24 -5.06 -3.73
N ARG A 674 -40.86 -3.95 -4.14
CA ARG A 674 -42.33 -3.83 -4.27
C ARG A 674 -42.78 -3.23 -5.60
N GLN A 675 -42.44 -3.86 -6.72
CA GLN A 675 -43.10 -3.72 -8.03
C GLN A 675 -42.49 -4.80 -8.94
N GLY A 676 -43.15 -5.94 -9.17
CA GLY A 676 -44.09 -6.12 -10.27
C GLY A 676 -43.39 -6.62 -11.55
N SER A 677 -43.40 -7.94 -11.80
CA SER A 677 -43.06 -8.72 -13.02
C SER A 677 -41.87 -8.29 -13.92
N PRO A 678 -41.02 -9.24 -14.37
CA PRO A 678 -39.74 -8.93 -15.02
C PRO A 678 -39.95 -8.45 -16.47
N GLY A 679 -40.04 -7.13 -16.64
CA GLY A 679 -39.92 -6.43 -17.91
C GLY A 679 -38.56 -5.77 -18.01
N ASP A 680 -37.73 -6.31 -18.91
CA ASP A 680 -36.40 -5.90 -19.35
C ASP A 680 -36.16 -4.36 -19.33
N VAL A 681 -35.70 -3.79 -18.20
CA VAL A 681 -35.00 -2.50 -18.18
C VAL A 681 -33.51 -2.83 -18.24
N ARG A 682 -33.00 -2.97 -19.48
CA ARG A 682 -31.58 -3.23 -19.72
C ARG A 682 -30.78 -2.01 -19.30
N ASN A 683 -29.83 -2.20 -18.40
CA ASN A 683 -28.81 -1.21 -18.06
C ASN A 683 -27.93 -0.97 -19.30
N ASP A 684 -28.25 0.06 -20.09
CA ASP A 684 -27.74 0.28 -21.45
C ASP A 684 -26.25 0.68 -21.51
N HIS A 685 -25.55 0.73 -20.38
CA HIS A 685 -24.15 1.22 -20.24
C HIS A 685 -23.13 0.14 -19.86
N ALA A 686 -23.53 -1.14 -19.74
CA ALA A 686 -22.59 -2.22 -19.46
C ALA A 686 -21.62 -2.47 -20.64
N PRO A 687 -20.31 -2.72 -20.39
CA PRO A 687 -19.34 -3.06 -21.44
C PRO A 687 -19.80 -4.27 -22.27
N ARG A 688 -19.93 -4.07 -23.58
CA ARG A 688 -20.46 -5.04 -24.56
C ARG A 688 -19.40 -5.94 -25.17
N ASN A 689 -18.12 -5.61 -25.01
CA ASN A 689 -17.01 -6.42 -25.52
C ASN A 689 -15.74 -6.31 -24.65
N ARG A 690 -14.75 -7.17 -24.94
CA ARG A 690 -13.50 -7.28 -24.16
C ARG A 690 -12.67 -5.99 -24.13
N TRP A 691 -12.81 -5.11 -25.13
CA TRP A 691 -12.10 -3.84 -25.17
C TRP A 691 -12.71 -2.79 -24.24
N GLN A 692 -14.04 -2.71 -24.18
CA GLN A 692 -14.72 -1.85 -23.20
C GLN A 692 -14.41 -2.33 -21.77
N TRP A 693 -14.37 -3.65 -21.55
CA TRP A 693 -13.91 -4.23 -20.28
C TRP A 693 -12.47 -3.85 -19.97
N LEU A 694 -11.55 -3.93 -20.95
CA LEU A 694 -10.16 -3.51 -20.75
C LEU A 694 -10.07 -2.07 -20.27
N LEU A 695 -10.78 -1.14 -20.93
CA LEU A 695 -10.76 0.28 -20.56
C LEU A 695 -11.37 0.53 -19.17
N ALA A 696 -12.52 -0.07 -18.86
CA ALA A 696 -13.17 0.07 -17.56
C ALA A 696 -12.28 -0.45 -16.43
N LEU A 697 -11.77 -1.69 -16.54
CA LEU A 697 -10.92 -2.31 -15.54
C LEU A 697 -9.55 -1.63 -15.42
N CYS A 698 -9.02 -1.05 -16.50
CA CYS A 698 -7.81 -0.23 -16.42
C CYS A 698 -8.03 1.07 -15.64
N ALA A 699 -9.22 1.67 -15.74
CA ALA A 699 -9.56 2.85 -14.95
C ALA A 699 -9.77 2.49 -13.47
N GLU A 700 -10.42 1.36 -13.20
CA GLU A 700 -10.65 0.87 -11.83
C GLU A 700 -9.36 0.47 -11.11
N ILE A 701 -8.43 -0.22 -11.79
CA ILE A 701 -7.15 -0.61 -11.18
C ILE A 701 -6.15 0.55 -11.06
N ASP A 702 -6.42 1.73 -11.63
CA ASP A 702 -5.48 2.86 -11.58
C ASP A 702 -5.23 3.30 -10.14
N GLY A 703 -3.96 3.43 -9.75
CA GLY A 703 -3.63 3.79 -8.38
C GLY A 703 -3.76 2.65 -7.36
N PHE A 704 -4.21 1.45 -7.75
CA PHE A 704 -4.18 0.29 -6.85
C PHE A 704 -2.74 -0.08 -6.47
N PRO A 705 -2.49 -0.46 -5.22
CA PRO A 705 -1.18 -0.88 -4.75
C PRO A 705 -0.80 -2.22 -5.39
N ARG A 706 0.43 -2.30 -5.91
CA ARG A 706 0.97 -3.51 -6.55
C ARG A 706 1.96 -4.26 -5.66
N HIS A 707 2.84 -3.52 -5.00
CA HIS A 707 3.85 -4.04 -4.06
C HIS A 707 4.56 -2.89 -3.35
N LEU A 708 5.26 -3.20 -2.26
CA LEU A 708 6.10 -2.24 -1.55
C LEU A 708 7.51 -2.13 -2.17
N GLY A 709 7.87 -0.89 -2.49
CA GLY A 709 9.20 -0.44 -2.87
C GLY A 709 9.95 0.19 -1.69
N ILE A 710 11.19 0.60 -1.95
CA ILE A 710 12.03 1.33 -0.98
C ILE A 710 11.93 2.81 -1.34
N HIS A 711 11.62 3.66 -0.36
CA HIS A 711 11.67 5.10 -0.58
C HIS A 711 13.10 5.54 -0.93
N VAL A 712 13.21 6.53 -1.81
CA VAL A 712 14.51 6.97 -2.34
C VAL A 712 15.43 7.59 -1.29
N GLY A 713 14.91 7.98 -0.13
CA GLY A 713 15.63 8.80 0.86
C GLY A 713 15.20 8.55 2.30
N GLY A 714 13.93 8.84 2.58
CA GLY A 714 13.25 8.67 3.86
C GLY A 714 13.62 7.45 4.68
N MET A 715 14.04 7.73 5.90
CA MET A 715 14.41 6.78 6.94
C MET A 715 13.74 7.22 8.24
N LEU A 716 13.17 6.27 8.97
CA LEU A 716 12.68 6.46 10.33
C LEU A 716 13.74 6.04 11.31
N VAL A 717 13.79 6.79 12.42
CA VAL A 717 14.58 6.46 13.59
C VAL A 717 13.70 6.70 14.80
N THR A 718 13.59 5.74 15.71
CA THR A 718 12.73 5.83 16.90
C THR A 718 13.44 5.40 18.18
N ARG A 719 12.98 5.91 19.32
CA ARG A 719 13.54 5.63 20.65
C ARG A 719 13.06 4.30 21.17
N THR A 720 11.76 4.11 21.05
CA THR A 720 11.09 2.83 21.24
C THR A 720 11.38 1.96 20.03
N PRO A 721 11.43 0.62 20.16
CA PRO A 721 11.49 -0.27 19.01
C PRO A 721 10.44 0.14 17.98
N LEU A 722 10.87 0.38 16.74
CA LEU A 722 10.05 0.83 15.64
C LEU A 722 8.88 -0.13 15.39
N ILE A 723 9.13 -1.43 15.54
CA ILE A 723 8.13 -2.49 15.37
C ILE A 723 6.98 -2.43 16.38
N ASP A 724 7.08 -1.61 17.43
CA ASP A 724 5.97 -1.38 18.36
C ASP A 724 4.95 -0.38 17.81
N LEU A 725 5.37 0.43 16.83
CA LEU A 725 4.62 1.55 16.29
C LEU A 725 4.28 1.36 14.81
N VAL A 726 5.25 0.88 14.04
CA VAL A 726 5.18 0.73 12.59
C VAL A 726 5.73 -0.64 12.22
N PRO A 727 4.92 -1.51 11.59
CA PRO A 727 5.42 -2.80 11.16
C PRO A 727 6.46 -2.65 10.06
N ILE A 728 7.44 -3.55 10.03
CA ILE A 728 8.54 -3.53 9.06
C ILE A 728 8.65 -4.87 8.32
N GLU A 729 9.23 -4.83 7.12
CA GLU A 729 9.49 -6.01 6.31
C GLU A 729 10.84 -5.91 5.57
N ARG A 730 11.31 -7.04 5.04
CA ARG A 730 12.56 -7.07 4.27
C ARG A 730 12.45 -6.23 3.02
N ALA A 731 13.43 -5.35 2.81
CA ALA A 731 13.54 -4.61 1.57
C ALA A 731 14.02 -5.52 0.43
N SER A 732 13.88 -5.07 -0.82
CA SER A 732 14.43 -5.79 -1.99
C SER A 732 15.95 -5.72 -2.07
N MET A 733 16.56 -4.77 -1.36
CA MET A 733 18.01 -4.68 -1.22
C MET A 733 18.44 -5.45 0.05
N PRO A 734 19.52 -6.26 -0.02
CA PRO A 734 20.06 -6.94 1.15
C PRO A 734 20.38 -5.98 2.29
N ASN A 735 20.27 -6.46 3.53
CA ASN A 735 20.60 -5.70 4.75
C ASN A 735 19.83 -4.39 4.89
N ARG A 736 18.60 -4.33 4.36
CA ARG A 736 17.68 -3.22 4.58
C ARG A 736 16.31 -3.76 4.97
N VAL A 737 15.64 -2.98 5.81
CA VAL A 737 14.23 -3.15 6.16
C VAL A 737 13.46 -1.91 5.75
N VAL A 738 12.23 -2.10 5.31
CA VAL A 738 11.29 -1.03 4.99
C VAL A 738 10.11 -1.08 5.96
N THR A 739 9.51 0.06 6.25
CA THR A 739 8.21 0.14 6.93
C THR A 739 7.10 -0.45 6.06
N GLN A 740 5.97 -0.81 6.66
CA GLN A 740 4.75 -1.11 5.90
C GLN A 740 3.95 0.16 5.56
N TYR A 741 4.28 1.29 6.21
CA TYR A 741 3.69 2.61 6.01
C TYR A 741 4.52 3.46 5.06
N ASP A 742 3.86 4.11 4.11
CA ASP A 742 4.52 5.01 3.18
C ASP A 742 4.78 6.39 3.79
N LYS A 743 5.28 7.32 2.98
CA LYS A 743 5.58 8.68 3.42
C LYS A 743 4.34 9.40 3.97
N GLU A 744 3.20 9.27 3.30
CA GLU A 744 1.97 9.97 3.69
C GLU A 744 1.44 9.39 5.00
N ASP A 745 1.47 8.07 5.13
CA ASP A 745 1.08 7.39 6.37
C ASP A 745 1.99 7.85 7.54
N VAL A 746 3.31 7.84 7.36
CA VAL A 746 4.29 8.28 8.37
C VAL A 746 4.07 9.73 8.79
N GLU A 747 3.81 10.63 7.84
CA GLU A 747 3.53 12.05 8.10
C GLU A 747 2.22 12.23 8.88
N GLN A 748 1.18 11.45 8.54
CA GLN A 748 -0.10 11.46 9.26
C GLN A 748 0.04 10.96 10.71
N LEU A 749 0.96 10.04 10.97
CA LEU A 749 1.28 9.59 12.33
C LEU A 749 2.15 10.59 13.12
N GLY A 750 2.62 11.68 12.47
CA GLY A 750 3.50 12.65 13.10
C GLY A 750 4.89 12.11 13.42
N LEU A 751 5.31 11.04 12.73
CA LEU A 751 6.64 10.45 12.90
C LEU A 751 7.69 11.26 12.12
N VAL A 752 8.86 11.42 12.72
CA VAL A 752 9.96 12.16 12.10
C VAL A 752 10.74 11.27 11.16
N LYS A 753 10.80 11.68 9.89
CA LYS A 753 11.64 11.06 8.87
C LYS A 753 12.88 11.90 8.60
N ILE A 754 13.96 11.24 8.22
CA ILE A 754 15.19 11.86 7.73
C ILE A 754 15.40 11.39 6.29
N ASP A 755 15.55 12.32 5.35
CA ASP A 755 15.76 12.00 3.96
C ASP A 755 17.26 11.93 3.65
N LEU A 756 17.79 10.71 3.64
CA LEU A 756 19.17 10.43 3.23
C LEU A 756 19.18 10.26 1.70
N LEU A 757 19.50 11.30 0.94
CA LEU A 757 19.41 11.29 -0.52
C LEU A 757 20.77 11.01 -1.19
N SER A 758 20.71 10.68 -2.48
CA SER A 758 21.90 10.51 -3.34
C SER A 758 21.91 11.56 -4.44
N LEU A 759 23.03 12.26 -4.58
CA LEU A 759 23.21 13.21 -5.67
C LEU A 759 24.40 12.81 -6.56
N ARG A 760 24.12 12.55 -7.85
CA ARG A 760 25.15 12.18 -8.84
C ARG A 760 26.24 13.24 -8.99
N THR A 761 25.89 14.52 -8.86
CA THR A 761 26.85 15.63 -8.93
C THR A 761 27.90 15.53 -7.83
N LEU A 762 27.53 15.12 -6.61
CA LEU A 762 28.49 14.93 -5.52
C LEU A 762 29.45 13.77 -5.81
N GLY A 763 28.97 12.71 -6.46
CA GLY A 763 29.83 11.62 -6.93
C GLY A 763 30.87 12.09 -7.95
N VAL A 764 30.47 12.94 -8.91
CA VAL A 764 31.41 13.54 -9.88
C VAL A 764 32.47 14.41 -9.19
N VAL A 765 32.07 15.18 -8.18
CA VAL A 765 33.02 15.99 -7.39
C VAL A 765 33.98 15.10 -6.61
N SER A 766 33.49 14.02 -6.00
CA SER A 766 34.30 13.01 -5.31
C SER A 766 35.36 12.41 -6.23
N ASP A 767 34.96 11.99 -7.44
CA ASP A 767 35.86 11.45 -8.47
C ASP A 767 36.90 12.47 -8.93
N ALA A 768 36.49 13.74 -9.09
CA ALA A 768 37.39 14.81 -9.49
C ALA A 768 38.47 15.06 -8.41
N LEU A 769 38.06 15.14 -7.14
CA LEU A 769 38.99 15.30 -6.02
C LEU A 769 39.99 14.15 -5.92
N GLN A 770 39.53 12.90 -6.05
CA GLN A 770 40.41 11.73 -6.03
C GLN A 770 41.42 11.73 -7.19
N ARG A 771 41.00 12.18 -8.38
CA ARG A 771 41.90 12.32 -9.54
C ARG A 771 42.95 13.40 -9.32
N ILE A 772 42.54 14.57 -8.81
CA ILE A 772 43.48 15.66 -8.52
C ILE A 772 44.48 15.20 -7.46
N GLU A 773 44.02 14.55 -6.39
CA GLU A 773 44.88 14.01 -5.32
C GLU A 773 45.88 12.98 -5.86
N ARG A 774 45.42 12.06 -6.71
CA ARG A 774 46.29 11.06 -7.35
C ARG A 774 47.33 11.70 -8.27
N ASP A 775 46.92 12.69 -9.07
CA ASP A 775 47.77 13.26 -10.13
C ASP A 775 48.72 14.34 -9.60
N THR A 776 48.37 15.02 -8.50
CA THR A 776 49.13 16.17 -7.96
C THR A 776 49.69 15.95 -6.55
N GLY A 777 49.22 14.92 -5.83
CA GLY A 777 49.51 14.72 -4.41
C GLY A 777 48.81 15.71 -3.47
N GLN A 778 47.96 16.60 -4.00
CA GLN A 778 47.20 17.58 -3.23
C GLN A 778 45.70 17.36 -3.44
N ARG A 779 44.91 17.43 -2.35
CA ARG A 779 43.46 17.38 -2.41
C ARG A 779 42.88 18.76 -2.12
N PRO A 780 42.16 19.40 -3.07
CA PRO A 780 41.48 20.66 -2.81
C PRO A 780 40.48 20.52 -1.66
N ASP A 781 40.50 21.49 -0.75
CA ASP A 781 39.44 21.63 0.26
C ASP A 781 38.27 22.39 -0.39
N LEU A 782 37.07 21.82 -0.27
CA LEU A 782 35.85 22.41 -0.83
C LEU A 782 35.21 23.43 0.12
N ASP A 783 35.68 23.51 1.36
CA ASP A 783 35.13 24.39 2.40
C ASP A 783 35.92 25.70 2.57
N THR A 784 37.04 25.88 1.85
CA THR A 784 37.93 27.05 1.95
C THR A 784 38.26 27.69 0.62
#